data_AF-A0A3P6T769-F1
#
_entry.id   AF-A0A3P6T769-F1
#
_cell.length_a   1.000
_cell.length_b   1.000
_cell.length_c   1.000
_cell.angle_alpha   90.00
_cell.angle_beta   90.00
_cell.angle_gamma   90.00
#
_symmetry.space_group_name_H-M   'P 1'
#
loop_
_entity.id
_entity.type
_entity.pdbx_description
1 polymer ?
#
loop_
_entity_poly.entity_id
_entity_poly.type
_entity_poly.pdbx_seq_one_letter_code
_entity_poly.pdbx_strand_id
1 'polypeptide(L)'
;MGVITLNVVWSPQGDEQSQLRKAMQFESTTLVFDACKIIREKLSGNNINPKEYGLFRLEADPTKCVWMENGRTLEYYLVRSGDAVEYKKKIRPLKVRMLDGAVKTVMVDESQPVGEIMVVVCSKIGISNHEEYSMVRQSLDHDWRSTLTLKEERRGKSEERGLGFGTLGRNKEKKMEQLRAKLHTDEELMWLDHGKTLREQSVADDETLVLRRKFFFSDTNVDCRDPVQLNLLYEQCKMGVLQGNHPVTRDMACNLAALQCQIQYSDLQEHRQRANFLDLREILPKEYIKSKDNEKRIMDAYRELSGKSELDAKSKYVHLCRSLPTYGVTFFVVKEKMKGKNKLVPRLLGVNKECVMRMDEKTKEVLQEWPLEQVRRWAASPKTFTLDFGDYQDGYYSVQTADGEKIAQLIAGYIDIILRKKRTFDHVGIEGDEGSTMLEDVVAPARATLVAHGQIGEGFAHEGSVAIPGVLRTPSGLMSGQRGILNGAQYGAVGGQILQQQLAKGQRPRIVDSQERAQRALIGTIEASIRAVEAAEEEMKKPVEIQIPRFNDDPTSRRWIETKVEVEKQKVGDQLAQMGAATAQVVQLTAVTDEMGSRVGTAIATIGSNMPEMGRGVRELASLMPDEQRRGDLVGAARKLCGAFSDFLNTVNPEHEEKRTTVLAAAGRVGDFSQAVINTLDEPTSEVKTFHDHLVQRAKNVATSTAQLVLRAKTISAECEEPALQDKVIHSATQCAYATSQLVACARVVAPTIDSPACQEQLTSAAKQVARAVEDLLIDAQGACTRSTGDGKKSFYDIHEASQQVTAALDDLLLHVKTSPKLIRTTQENYEYEQILNQSRKIITHQGPTEDMVRQGESAIRHSRLLVEQMEAEADRSPERRDRLLDAARSVAQATSRMIDATKECQVHPQAAESQVALRDAAEKLVTVTSEATSEEQSKRTMEHLEQAAKQAAAAATQTIAAANACQPYIQSKTVTETLVVECTETAERVPPLIASIRESQAAQSPNEKFRAQGSLIRDTTQTAQTEAESM
;
A
#
# COMPACT_ATOMS: atom_id res chain seq x y z
N MET A 1 29.43 34.34 -17.97
CA MET A 1 29.62 33.08 -18.71
C MET A 1 30.67 32.27 -17.98
N GLY A 2 30.44 30.97 -17.77
CA GLY A 2 31.30 30.13 -16.92
C GLY A 2 32.49 29.56 -17.70
N VAL A 3 33.69 30.06 -17.44
CA VAL A 3 34.94 29.41 -17.89
C VAL A 3 35.28 28.31 -16.89
N ILE A 4 35.36 27.08 -17.37
CA ILE A 4 35.76 25.91 -16.59
C ILE A 4 37.22 25.56 -16.90
N THR A 5 38.03 25.33 -15.86
CA THR A 5 39.41 24.85 -16.01
C THR A 5 39.42 23.35 -15.80
N LEU A 6 39.67 22.58 -16.85
CA LEU A 6 39.70 21.11 -16.81
C LEU A 6 41.14 20.60 -16.82
N ASN A 7 41.40 19.55 -16.04
CA ASN A 7 42.69 18.87 -16.00
C ASN A 7 42.74 17.81 -17.10
N VAL A 8 43.25 18.18 -18.28
CA VAL A 8 43.34 17.27 -19.43
C VAL A 8 44.52 16.32 -19.23
N VAL A 9 44.24 15.02 -19.18
CA VAL A 9 45.21 13.93 -19.11
C VAL A 9 45.39 13.33 -20.49
N TRP A 10 46.64 13.02 -20.88
CA TRP A 10 46.94 12.36 -22.15
C TRP A 10 48.18 11.47 -22.02
N SER A 11 48.11 10.26 -22.59
CA SER A 11 49.24 9.34 -22.71
C SER A 11 49.60 9.16 -24.21
N PRO A 12 50.87 9.31 -24.62
CA PRO A 12 51.26 9.17 -26.03
C PRO A 12 51.15 7.73 -26.56
N GLN A 13 51.36 6.73 -25.69
CA GLN A 13 51.47 5.31 -26.07
C GLN A 13 50.59 4.35 -25.24
N GLY A 14 49.80 4.87 -24.28
CA GLY A 14 49.00 4.07 -23.35
C GLY A 14 49.72 3.66 -22.06
N ASP A 15 51.05 3.79 -21.99
CA ASP A 15 51.81 3.57 -20.76
C ASP A 15 51.48 4.64 -19.69
N GLU A 16 50.96 4.20 -18.53
CA GLU A 16 50.62 5.07 -17.40
C GLU A 16 51.81 5.90 -16.89
N GLN A 17 53.03 5.39 -17.06
CA GLN A 17 54.29 6.05 -16.70
C GLN A 17 54.57 7.33 -17.52
N SER A 18 53.79 7.60 -18.57
CA SER A 18 53.97 8.72 -19.51
C SER A 18 52.79 9.72 -19.55
N GLN A 19 51.92 9.74 -18.53
CA GLN A 19 50.77 10.67 -18.47
C GLN A 19 51.20 12.14 -18.42
N LEU A 20 50.96 12.87 -19.51
CA LEU A 20 50.97 14.33 -19.51
C LEU A 20 49.68 14.86 -18.88
N ARG A 21 49.77 15.82 -17.95
CA ARG A 21 48.61 16.49 -17.35
C ARG A 21 48.71 17.99 -17.61
N LYS A 22 47.67 18.60 -18.19
CA LYS A 22 47.65 20.01 -18.60
C LYS A 22 46.29 20.64 -18.29
N ALA A 23 46.29 21.62 -17.39
CA ALA A 23 45.12 22.44 -17.15
C ALA A 23 44.77 23.24 -18.42
N MET A 24 43.51 23.17 -18.85
CA MET A 24 43.00 23.91 -20.00
C MET A 24 41.66 24.57 -19.66
N GLN A 25 41.48 25.80 -20.13
CA GLN A 25 40.24 26.55 -19.98
C GLN A 25 39.33 26.36 -21.20
N PHE A 26 38.05 26.12 -20.93
CA PHE A 26 36.96 26.00 -21.89
C PHE A 26 35.73 26.76 -21.38
N GLU A 27 34.79 27.11 -22.24
CA GLU A 27 33.46 27.58 -21.82
C GLU A 27 32.56 26.38 -21.54
N SER A 28 31.62 26.48 -20.58
CA SER A 28 30.69 25.36 -20.28
C SER A 28 29.88 24.92 -21.52
N THR A 29 29.54 25.89 -22.37
CA THR A 29 28.85 25.75 -23.65
C THR A 29 29.70 25.19 -24.80
N THR A 30 31.01 24.96 -24.61
CA THR A 30 31.88 24.38 -25.65
C THR A 30 31.39 22.98 -26.03
N LEU A 31 31.26 22.68 -27.32
CA LEU A 31 30.99 21.33 -27.80
C LEU A 31 32.20 20.42 -27.55
N VAL A 32 31.96 19.15 -27.25
CA VAL A 32 33.03 18.15 -27.04
C VAL A 32 33.92 18.03 -28.28
N PHE A 33 33.36 18.15 -29.49
CA PHE A 33 34.13 18.20 -30.74
C PHE A 33 35.18 19.33 -30.75
N ASP A 34 34.78 20.55 -30.38
CA ASP A 34 35.66 21.71 -30.35
C ASP A 34 36.65 21.65 -29.18
N ALA A 35 36.24 21.11 -28.03
CA ALA A 35 37.14 20.81 -26.93
C ALA A 35 38.24 19.82 -27.38
N CYS A 36 37.88 18.71 -28.05
CA CYS A 36 38.84 17.76 -28.63
C CYS A 36 39.76 18.40 -29.69
N LYS A 37 39.26 19.35 -30.48
CA LYS A 37 40.07 20.13 -31.43
C LYS A 37 41.11 20.99 -30.70
N ILE A 38 40.68 21.80 -29.73
CA ILE A 38 41.54 22.66 -28.90
C ILE A 38 42.60 21.83 -28.14
N ILE A 39 42.22 20.66 -27.63
CA ILE A 39 43.12 19.72 -26.94
C ILE A 39 44.20 19.20 -27.90
N ARG A 40 43.82 18.73 -29.09
CA ARG A 40 44.75 18.22 -30.11
C ARG A 40 45.75 19.30 -30.58
N GLU A 41 45.27 20.53 -30.80
CA GLU A 41 46.10 21.69 -31.15
C GLU A 41 47.07 22.08 -30.03
N LYS A 42 46.71 21.87 -28.75
CA LYS A 42 47.53 22.24 -27.57
C LYS A 42 48.41 21.14 -26.99
N LEU A 43 48.33 19.89 -27.47
CA LEU A 43 49.11 18.75 -26.94
C LEU A 43 50.11 18.15 -27.92
N SER A 44 49.72 17.90 -29.18
CA SER A 44 50.36 16.82 -29.96
C SER A 44 50.56 17.07 -31.46
N GLY A 45 50.34 18.30 -31.94
CA GLY A 45 50.89 18.77 -33.22
C GLY A 45 50.47 17.96 -34.47
N ASN A 46 49.17 17.96 -34.78
CA ASN A 46 48.55 17.45 -36.01
C ASN A 46 48.71 15.95 -36.38
N ASN A 47 49.66 15.20 -35.81
CA ASN A 47 49.92 13.79 -36.16
C ASN A 47 48.95 12.76 -35.53
N ILE A 48 47.76 13.18 -35.08
CA ILE A 48 46.75 12.30 -34.45
C ILE A 48 45.45 12.31 -35.24
N ASN A 49 45.00 11.13 -35.69
CA ASN A 49 43.73 10.94 -36.39
C ASN A 49 42.53 11.34 -35.50
N PRO A 50 41.74 12.37 -35.87
CA PRO A 50 40.62 12.85 -35.05
C PRO A 50 39.49 11.84 -34.83
N LYS A 51 39.40 10.77 -35.64
CA LYS A 51 38.35 9.74 -35.50
C LYS A 51 38.71 8.65 -34.48
N GLU A 52 39.99 8.46 -34.15
CA GLU A 52 40.45 7.38 -33.28
C GLU A 52 40.50 7.75 -31.79
N TYR A 53 40.27 9.02 -31.45
CA TYR A 53 40.40 9.57 -30.10
C TYR A 53 39.09 10.24 -29.67
N GLY A 54 38.91 10.39 -28.37
CA GLY A 54 37.77 11.11 -27.79
C GLY A 54 38.11 11.67 -26.41
N LEU A 55 37.21 12.48 -25.88
CA LEU A 55 37.28 12.91 -24.48
C LEU A 55 36.55 11.89 -23.60
N PHE A 56 37.21 11.43 -22.55
CA PHE A 56 36.73 10.41 -21.62
C PHE A 56 36.70 11.00 -20.22
N ARG A 57 35.56 10.94 -19.53
CA ARG A 57 35.44 11.43 -18.16
C ARG A 57 36.01 10.39 -17.20
N LEU A 58 36.92 10.81 -16.33
CA LEU A 58 37.40 9.99 -15.22
C LEU A 58 36.54 10.25 -13.97
N GLU A 59 36.07 9.18 -13.34
CA GLU A 59 35.44 9.18 -12.01
C GLU A 59 36.11 8.08 -11.17
N ALA A 60 35.97 8.13 -9.83
CA ALA A 60 36.55 7.13 -8.93
C ALA A 60 35.96 5.71 -9.09
N ASP A 61 34.83 5.60 -9.80
CA ASP A 61 34.12 4.37 -10.13
C ASP A 61 34.27 4.10 -11.64
N PRO A 62 35.00 3.04 -12.06
CA PRO A 62 35.22 2.73 -13.47
C PRO A 62 33.94 2.53 -14.30
N THR A 63 32.81 2.21 -13.66
CA THR A 63 31.52 1.99 -14.34
C THR A 63 30.80 3.29 -14.70
N LYS A 64 31.19 4.42 -14.08
CA LYS A 64 30.65 5.76 -14.33
C LYS A 64 31.54 6.62 -15.25
N CYS A 65 32.68 6.07 -15.68
CA CYS A 65 33.58 6.72 -16.62
C CYS A 65 32.96 6.68 -18.03
N VAL A 66 32.54 7.84 -18.55
CA VAL A 66 31.74 7.96 -19.78
C VAL A 66 32.55 8.61 -20.90
N TRP A 67 32.43 8.05 -22.11
CA TRP A 67 32.89 8.69 -23.34
C TRP A 67 31.98 9.87 -23.72
N MET A 68 32.57 11.03 -23.96
CA MET A 68 31.82 12.25 -24.24
C MET A 68 31.44 12.32 -25.73
N GLU A 69 30.16 12.51 -26.03
CA GLU A 69 29.61 12.61 -27.38
C GLU A 69 30.02 13.94 -28.03
N ASN A 70 30.62 13.89 -29.23
CA ASN A 70 31.08 15.08 -29.98
C ASN A 70 30.01 16.17 -30.16
N GLY A 71 28.73 15.79 -30.23
CA GLY A 71 27.58 16.70 -30.42
C GLY A 71 26.97 17.28 -29.13
N ARG A 72 27.53 16.98 -27.95
CA ARG A 72 27.09 17.56 -26.66
C ARG A 72 28.02 18.67 -26.21
N THR A 73 27.54 19.50 -25.29
CA THR A 73 28.37 20.48 -24.56
C THR A 73 29.09 19.83 -23.38
N LEU A 74 30.16 20.45 -22.88
CA LEU A 74 30.81 20.02 -21.64
C LEU A 74 29.85 20.10 -20.43
N GLU A 75 28.95 21.09 -20.43
CA GLU A 75 27.91 21.29 -19.41
C GLU A 75 26.92 20.12 -19.29
N TYR A 76 26.59 19.44 -20.40
CA TYR A 76 25.71 18.25 -20.38
C TYR A 76 26.23 17.12 -19.47
N TYR A 77 27.56 17.02 -19.34
CA TYR A 77 28.22 16.03 -18.48
C TYR A 77 28.45 16.52 -17.04
N LEU A 78 27.96 17.72 -16.68
CA LEU A 78 28.09 18.33 -15.35
C LEU A 78 29.56 18.46 -14.87
N VAL A 79 30.50 18.65 -15.81
CA VAL A 79 31.93 18.74 -15.53
C VAL A 79 32.27 20.08 -14.87
N ARG A 80 32.99 20.03 -13.75
CA ARG A 80 33.32 21.20 -12.91
C ARG A 80 34.76 21.66 -13.12
N SER A 81 35.05 22.91 -12.75
CA SER A 81 36.42 23.42 -12.76
C SER A 81 37.27 22.68 -11.73
N GLY A 82 38.32 22.00 -12.17
CA GLY A 82 39.14 21.08 -11.39
C GLY A 82 39.04 19.61 -11.83
N ASP A 83 37.96 19.21 -12.48
CA ASP A 83 37.72 17.82 -12.90
C ASP A 83 38.79 17.33 -13.90
N ALA A 84 39.07 16.02 -13.86
CA ALA A 84 40.01 15.36 -14.77
C ALA A 84 39.28 14.72 -15.95
N VAL A 85 39.80 14.96 -17.16
CA VAL A 85 39.30 14.38 -18.41
C VAL A 85 40.46 13.82 -19.22
N GLU A 86 40.33 12.59 -19.73
CA GLU A 86 41.37 11.91 -20.49
C GLU A 86 41.11 12.03 -22.00
N TYR A 87 42.13 12.41 -22.78
CA TYR A 87 42.07 12.35 -24.25
C TYR A 87 42.54 10.97 -24.73
N LYS A 88 41.73 9.94 -24.43
CA LYS A 88 42.06 8.51 -24.65
C LYS A 88 41.83 8.09 -26.12
N LYS A 89 42.61 7.12 -26.59
CA LYS A 89 42.33 6.40 -27.84
C LYS A 89 41.09 5.51 -27.67
N LYS A 90 40.10 5.66 -28.54
CA LYS A 90 38.83 4.92 -28.55
C LYS A 90 38.99 3.45 -28.94
N ILE A 91 39.91 3.17 -29.87
CA ILE A 91 40.07 1.83 -30.44
C ILE A 91 40.94 0.97 -29.54
N ARG A 92 40.35 -0.07 -28.96
CA ARG A 92 41.03 -1.10 -28.14
C ARG A 92 40.99 -2.47 -28.82
N PRO A 93 41.95 -3.37 -28.52
CA PRO A 93 41.77 -4.79 -28.78
C PRO A 93 40.65 -5.38 -27.91
N LEU A 94 39.91 -6.32 -28.45
CA LEU A 94 38.94 -7.16 -27.75
C LEU A 94 39.19 -8.63 -28.13
N LYS A 95 39.36 -9.50 -27.13
CA LYS A 95 39.52 -10.94 -27.35
C LYS A 95 38.13 -11.58 -27.46
N VAL A 96 37.81 -12.17 -28.60
CA VAL A 96 36.52 -12.86 -28.84
C VAL A 96 36.81 -14.33 -29.11
N ARG A 97 36.21 -15.22 -28.31
CA ARG A 97 36.22 -16.67 -28.55
C ARG A 97 35.07 -17.05 -29.47
N MET A 98 35.39 -17.77 -30.53
CA MET A 98 34.50 -18.27 -31.57
C MET A 98 33.85 -19.60 -31.17
N LEU A 99 32.88 -20.05 -31.98
CA LEU A 99 32.15 -21.31 -31.77
C LEU A 99 33.03 -22.56 -31.94
N ASP A 100 34.13 -22.47 -32.70
CA ASP A 100 35.15 -23.51 -32.86
C ASP A 100 36.15 -23.56 -31.67
N GLY A 101 36.03 -22.64 -30.71
CA GLY A 101 36.92 -22.50 -29.56
C GLY A 101 38.13 -21.58 -29.80
N ALA A 102 38.40 -21.13 -31.02
CA ALA A 102 39.52 -20.23 -31.32
C ALA A 102 39.27 -18.83 -30.76
N VAL A 103 40.32 -18.16 -30.26
CA VAL A 103 40.25 -16.76 -29.80
C VAL A 103 40.86 -15.86 -30.88
N LYS A 104 40.08 -14.91 -31.41
CA LYS A 104 40.58 -13.85 -32.30
C LYS A 104 40.56 -12.51 -31.57
N THR A 105 41.61 -11.71 -31.75
CA THR A 105 41.66 -10.34 -31.25
C THR A 105 41.12 -9.39 -32.32
N VAL A 106 40.06 -8.66 -32.02
CA VAL A 106 39.40 -7.71 -32.92
C VAL A 106 39.59 -6.30 -32.39
N MET A 107 40.03 -5.36 -33.24
CA MET A 107 40.06 -3.94 -32.89
C MET A 107 38.64 -3.35 -32.97
N VAL A 108 38.17 -2.76 -31.87
CA VAL A 108 36.80 -2.24 -31.67
C VAL A 108 36.83 -0.86 -31.01
N ASP A 109 35.79 -0.05 -31.20
CA ASP A 109 35.63 1.28 -30.58
C ASP A 109 34.93 1.13 -29.21
N GLU A 110 35.62 1.46 -28.11
CA GLU A 110 35.09 1.38 -26.74
C GLU A 110 33.99 2.42 -26.45
N SER A 111 33.85 3.45 -27.28
CA SER A 111 32.82 4.49 -27.15
C SER A 111 31.49 4.15 -27.82
N GLN A 112 31.40 2.98 -28.47
CA GLN A 112 30.18 2.49 -29.12
C GLN A 112 29.45 1.47 -28.22
N PRO A 113 28.12 1.39 -28.30
CA PRO A 113 27.35 0.37 -27.60
C PRO A 113 27.63 -1.02 -28.21
N VAL A 114 27.44 -2.08 -27.43
CA VAL A 114 27.75 -3.45 -27.83
C VAL A 114 27.03 -3.87 -29.13
N GLY A 115 25.84 -3.33 -29.42
CA GLY A 115 25.14 -3.57 -30.69
C GLY A 115 25.94 -3.19 -31.94
N GLU A 116 26.63 -2.05 -31.94
CA GLU A 116 27.47 -1.61 -33.07
C GLU A 116 28.79 -2.39 -33.13
N ILE A 117 29.37 -2.70 -31.96
CA ILE A 117 30.56 -3.54 -31.84
C ILE A 117 30.30 -4.93 -32.44
N MET A 118 29.10 -5.49 -32.24
CA MET A 118 28.68 -6.77 -32.83
C MET A 118 28.71 -6.74 -34.37
N VAL A 119 28.32 -5.65 -35.02
CA VAL A 119 28.41 -5.51 -36.49
C VAL A 119 29.88 -5.64 -36.93
N VAL A 120 30.77 -4.82 -36.34
CA VAL A 120 32.20 -4.81 -36.67
C VAL A 120 32.88 -6.15 -36.39
N VAL A 121 32.49 -6.84 -35.32
CA VAL A 121 33.00 -8.17 -34.96
C VAL A 121 32.50 -9.23 -35.96
N CYS A 122 31.19 -9.32 -36.22
CA CYS A 122 30.61 -10.30 -37.15
C CYS A 122 31.11 -10.13 -38.59
N SER A 123 31.18 -8.90 -39.12
CA SER A 123 31.71 -8.64 -40.46
C SER A 123 33.17 -9.08 -40.60
N LYS A 124 34.01 -8.88 -39.57
CA LYS A 124 35.42 -9.34 -39.56
C LYS A 124 35.58 -10.84 -39.39
N ILE A 125 34.52 -11.56 -39.01
CA ILE A 125 34.51 -13.03 -38.87
C ILE A 125 33.94 -13.70 -40.13
N GLY A 126 33.13 -12.99 -40.92
CA GLY A 126 32.37 -13.54 -42.06
C GLY A 126 30.95 -13.98 -41.69
N ILE A 127 30.36 -13.42 -40.63
CA ILE A 127 28.98 -13.68 -40.22
C ILE A 127 28.10 -12.53 -40.72
N SER A 128 27.21 -12.81 -41.68
CA SER A 128 26.26 -11.83 -42.22
C SER A 128 25.15 -11.48 -41.22
N ASN A 129 24.55 -12.48 -40.57
CA ASN A 129 23.41 -12.33 -39.67
C ASN A 129 23.79 -11.77 -38.28
N HIS A 130 24.50 -10.64 -38.21
CA HIS A 130 25.02 -10.08 -36.96
C HIS A 130 23.94 -9.83 -35.89
N GLU A 131 22.70 -9.52 -36.29
CA GLU A 131 21.55 -9.32 -35.38
C GLU A 131 21.17 -10.57 -34.57
N GLU A 132 21.54 -11.78 -35.03
CA GLU A 132 21.22 -13.02 -34.32
C GLU A 132 22.24 -13.39 -33.23
N TYR A 133 23.39 -12.70 -33.19
CA TYR A 133 24.50 -13.03 -32.30
C TYR A 133 24.70 -11.98 -31.20
N SER A 134 25.35 -12.40 -30.12
CA SER A 134 25.73 -11.55 -28.99
C SER A 134 26.98 -12.12 -28.32
N MET A 135 27.63 -11.28 -27.51
CA MET A 135 28.71 -11.70 -26.61
C MET A 135 28.18 -12.10 -25.22
N VAL A 136 28.84 -13.08 -24.63
CA VAL A 136 28.64 -13.59 -23.26
C VAL A 136 29.95 -13.48 -22.48
N ARG A 137 29.87 -13.03 -21.23
CA ARG A 137 31.00 -13.03 -20.28
C ARG A 137 31.14 -14.43 -19.65
N GLN A 138 32.31 -15.05 -19.77
CA GLN A 138 32.58 -16.37 -19.17
C GLN A 138 33.12 -16.21 -17.74
N SER A 139 32.62 -17.00 -16.78
CA SER A 139 33.27 -17.12 -15.47
C SER A 139 34.56 -17.94 -15.58
N LEU A 140 35.61 -17.52 -14.88
CA LEU A 140 36.93 -18.16 -14.88
C LEU A 140 36.89 -19.61 -14.38
N ASP A 141 35.95 -19.97 -13.51
CA ASP A 141 35.85 -21.30 -12.91
C ASP A 141 35.29 -22.38 -13.87
N HIS A 142 34.64 -22.00 -14.98
CA HIS A 142 33.97 -22.97 -15.84
C HIS A 142 34.81 -23.39 -17.05
N ASP A 143 35.86 -24.17 -16.78
CA ASP A 143 36.71 -24.75 -17.81
C ASP A 143 36.00 -25.91 -18.53
N TRP A 144 35.78 -25.75 -19.84
CA TRP A 144 34.76 -26.46 -20.63
C TRP A 144 35.12 -27.91 -21.02
N ARG A 145 36.11 -28.50 -20.34
CA ARG A 145 36.60 -29.87 -20.54
C ARG A 145 36.67 -30.73 -19.28
N SER A 146 36.36 -30.19 -18.10
CA SER A 146 36.46 -30.94 -16.82
C SER A 146 35.09 -31.27 -16.22
N THR A 147 34.38 -32.23 -16.81
CA THR A 147 33.14 -32.82 -16.24
C THR A 147 33.34 -34.27 -15.76
N LEU A 148 34.49 -34.54 -15.14
CA LEU A 148 34.78 -35.79 -14.44
C LEU A 148 35.21 -35.48 -12.99
N THR A 149 34.65 -36.23 -12.02
CA THR A 149 34.97 -36.19 -10.57
C THR A 149 34.44 -35.04 -9.70
N LEU A 150 33.12 -34.79 -9.71
CA LEU A 150 32.46 -34.09 -8.58
C LEU A 150 32.53 -34.92 -7.28
N LYS A 151 33.48 -34.60 -6.38
CA LYS A 151 33.55 -35.22 -5.04
C LYS A 151 33.92 -34.29 -3.87
N GLU A 152 34.58 -33.15 -4.08
CA GLU A 152 35.24 -32.42 -2.97
C GLU A 152 34.51 -31.17 -2.41
N GLU A 153 33.55 -30.58 -3.13
CA GLU A 153 32.83 -29.35 -2.70
C GLU A 153 31.87 -29.50 -1.50
N ARG A 154 31.97 -30.57 -0.71
CA ARG A 154 31.09 -30.81 0.47
C ARG A 154 31.67 -30.35 1.82
N ARG A 155 32.79 -29.63 1.84
CA ARG A 155 33.53 -29.35 3.09
C ARG A 155 33.76 -27.87 3.45
N GLY A 156 33.38 -26.91 2.60
CA GLY A 156 33.87 -25.52 2.68
C GLY A 156 32.96 -24.44 3.29
N LYS A 157 31.71 -24.71 3.71
CA LYS A 157 30.77 -23.68 4.21
C LYS A 157 29.94 -24.14 5.41
N SER A 158 30.55 -24.15 6.60
CA SER A 158 29.86 -24.44 7.87
C SER A 158 29.87 -23.28 8.88
N GLU A 159 30.65 -22.23 8.65
CA GLU A 159 30.95 -21.17 9.64
C GLU A 159 30.47 -19.79 9.18
N GLU A 160 29.16 -19.63 9.05
CA GLU A 160 28.50 -18.35 9.31
C GLU A 160 27.01 -18.57 9.63
N ARG A 161 26.62 -18.33 10.89
CA ARG A 161 25.23 -18.41 11.37
C ARG A 161 24.92 -17.28 12.36
N GLY A 162 24.94 -16.04 11.87
CA GLY A 162 24.30 -14.93 12.56
C GLY A 162 22.80 -15.17 12.74
N LEU A 163 22.22 -14.76 13.87
CA LEU A 163 20.81 -14.98 14.17
C LEU A 163 19.90 -14.10 13.30
N GLY A 164 18.78 -14.67 12.84
CA GLY A 164 17.75 -13.95 12.09
C GLY A 164 16.51 -14.80 11.85
N PHE A 165 15.41 -14.45 12.51
CA PHE A 165 14.11 -15.13 12.39
C PHE A 165 13.55 -15.01 10.95
N GLY A 166 12.93 -16.09 10.43
CA GLY A 166 12.33 -16.10 9.09
C GLY A 166 12.51 -17.42 8.33
N THR A 167 11.96 -18.51 8.84
CA THR A 167 12.24 -19.88 8.35
C THR A 167 11.42 -20.32 7.14
N LEU A 168 10.21 -19.77 6.93
CA LEU A 168 9.25 -20.30 5.95
C LEU A 168 9.48 -19.87 4.49
N GLY A 169 10.15 -18.74 4.26
CA GLY A 169 10.49 -18.23 2.93
C GLY A 169 11.68 -18.96 2.31
N ARG A 170 12.81 -18.98 3.03
CA ARG A 170 14.10 -19.54 2.60
C ARG A 170 14.01 -20.97 2.04
N ASN A 171 13.12 -21.82 2.57
CA ASN A 171 12.94 -23.19 2.07
C ASN A 171 12.21 -23.27 0.70
N LYS A 172 11.30 -22.33 0.41
CA LYS A 172 10.64 -22.23 -0.91
C LYS A 172 11.56 -21.60 -1.96
N GLU A 173 12.44 -20.72 -1.51
CA GLU A 173 13.47 -20.06 -2.31
C GLU A 173 14.57 -21.04 -2.74
N LYS A 174 15.21 -21.71 -1.77
CA LYS A 174 16.17 -22.81 -2.02
C LYS A 174 15.59 -23.92 -2.88
N LYS A 175 14.30 -24.23 -2.77
CA LYS A 175 13.66 -25.22 -3.64
C LYS A 175 13.57 -24.75 -5.10
N MET A 176 13.38 -23.46 -5.36
CA MET A 176 13.32 -22.91 -6.72
C MET A 176 14.73 -22.72 -7.31
N GLU A 177 15.70 -22.29 -6.51
CA GLU A 177 17.13 -22.32 -6.84
C GLU A 177 17.59 -23.74 -7.22
N GLN A 178 17.19 -24.75 -6.44
CA GLN A 178 17.35 -26.17 -6.78
C GLN A 178 16.51 -26.65 -7.98
N LEU A 179 15.60 -25.86 -8.55
CA LEU A 179 14.88 -26.20 -9.78
C LEU A 179 15.56 -25.54 -10.99
N ARG A 180 15.99 -24.27 -10.87
CA ARG A 180 16.89 -23.60 -11.82
C ARG A 180 18.14 -24.44 -12.11
N ALA A 181 18.89 -24.80 -11.06
CA ALA A 181 20.08 -25.65 -11.13
C ALA A 181 19.82 -27.13 -11.49
N LYS A 182 18.57 -27.51 -11.81
CA LYS A 182 18.23 -28.81 -12.43
C LYS A 182 17.76 -28.66 -13.87
N LEU A 183 17.05 -27.56 -14.18
CA LEU A 183 16.49 -27.28 -15.49
C LEU A 183 17.50 -26.63 -16.45
N HIS A 184 18.62 -26.07 -15.94
CA HIS A 184 19.75 -25.57 -16.74
C HIS A 184 19.31 -24.63 -17.90
N THR A 185 18.33 -23.78 -17.62
CA THR A 185 17.85 -22.74 -18.54
C THR A 185 18.95 -21.72 -18.86
N ASP A 186 18.86 -21.04 -20.02
CA ASP A 186 19.82 -20.00 -20.46
C ASP A 186 19.96 -18.79 -19.50
N GLU A 187 19.20 -18.77 -18.40
CA GLU A 187 19.30 -17.84 -17.26
C GLU A 187 20.74 -17.67 -16.73
N GLU A 188 21.58 -18.70 -16.81
CA GLU A 188 22.99 -18.71 -16.32
C GLU A 188 23.98 -17.96 -17.25
N LEU A 189 23.60 -17.63 -18.49
CA LEU A 189 24.48 -16.92 -19.42
C LEU A 189 24.50 -15.41 -19.15
N MET A 190 25.68 -14.88 -18.81
CA MET A 190 25.93 -13.44 -18.68
C MET A 190 26.04 -12.77 -20.05
N TRP A 191 24.92 -12.67 -20.76
CA TRP A 191 24.77 -11.89 -21.99
C TRP A 191 25.05 -10.41 -21.73
N LEU A 192 25.73 -9.74 -22.68
CA LEU A 192 25.88 -8.29 -22.63
C LEU A 192 24.62 -7.56 -23.12
N ASP A 193 24.34 -6.44 -22.47
CA ASP A 193 23.36 -5.43 -22.88
C ASP A 193 23.84 -4.75 -24.15
N HIS A 194 23.00 -4.72 -25.19
CA HIS A 194 23.37 -4.19 -26.50
C HIS A 194 23.26 -2.66 -26.57
N GLY A 195 22.51 -2.04 -25.65
CA GLY A 195 22.32 -0.60 -25.58
C GLY A 195 23.38 0.15 -24.76
N LYS A 196 24.34 -0.57 -24.16
CA LYS A 196 25.43 -0.04 -23.35
C LYS A 196 26.79 -0.33 -23.98
N THR A 197 27.78 0.47 -23.66
CA THR A 197 29.20 0.22 -23.98
C THR A 197 29.74 -1.00 -23.22
N LEU A 198 30.96 -1.43 -23.56
CA LEU A 198 31.69 -2.44 -22.77
C LEU A 198 32.09 -1.92 -21.38
N ARG A 199 32.32 -0.61 -21.23
CA ARG A 199 32.84 0.00 -20.00
C ARG A 199 31.80 0.08 -18.89
N GLU A 200 30.59 0.51 -19.24
CA GLU A 200 29.42 0.56 -18.35
C GLU A 200 28.99 -0.84 -17.86
N GLN A 201 29.50 -1.90 -18.48
CA GLN A 201 29.24 -3.32 -18.15
C GLN A 201 30.42 -3.98 -17.43
N SER A 202 31.41 -3.20 -16.99
CA SER A 202 32.58 -3.67 -16.25
C SER A 202 33.40 -4.73 -16.99
N VAL A 203 33.51 -4.65 -18.32
CA VAL A 203 34.33 -5.57 -19.14
C VAL A 203 35.76 -5.03 -19.23
N ALA A 204 36.72 -5.77 -18.69
CA ALA A 204 38.12 -5.32 -18.58
C ALA A 204 38.84 -5.29 -19.94
N ASP A 205 39.95 -4.55 -20.03
CA ASP A 205 40.71 -4.35 -21.28
C ASP A 205 41.33 -5.67 -21.81
N ASP A 206 41.65 -6.61 -20.93
CA ASP A 206 42.28 -7.90 -21.21
C ASP A 206 41.29 -9.09 -21.32
N GLU A 207 40.02 -8.87 -21.00
CA GLU A 207 39.00 -9.92 -20.87
C GLU A 207 38.63 -10.60 -22.21
N THR A 208 38.20 -11.88 -22.14
CA THR A 208 37.80 -12.67 -23.32
C THR A 208 36.31 -12.97 -23.29
N LEU A 209 35.58 -12.43 -24.27
CA LEU A 209 34.14 -12.66 -24.44
C LEU A 209 33.88 -13.85 -25.37
N VAL A 210 32.75 -14.53 -25.20
CA VAL A 210 32.34 -15.66 -26.06
C VAL A 210 31.23 -15.22 -27.00
N LEU A 211 31.42 -15.42 -28.30
CA LEU A 211 30.39 -15.19 -29.31
C LEU A 211 29.37 -16.34 -29.31
N ARG A 212 28.09 -16.04 -29.11
CA ARG A 212 26.98 -17.01 -29.18
C ARG A 212 25.78 -16.45 -29.93
N ARG A 213 24.99 -17.32 -30.56
CA ARG A 213 23.70 -16.95 -31.16
C ARG A 213 22.68 -16.75 -30.03
N LYS A 214 22.00 -15.61 -30.02
CA LYS A 214 21.03 -15.16 -29.00
C LYS A 214 19.59 -15.19 -29.51
N PHE A 215 19.38 -14.89 -30.79
CA PHE A 215 18.05 -14.89 -31.42
C PHE A 215 17.98 -15.93 -32.54
N PHE A 216 16.90 -16.72 -32.57
CA PHE A 216 16.71 -17.79 -33.56
C PHE A 216 15.67 -17.35 -34.60
N PHE A 217 16.06 -16.46 -35.52
CA PHE A 217 15.14 -15.91 -36.51
C PHE A 217 15.17 -16.66 -37.85
N SER A 218 16.38 -16.88 -38.40
CA SER A 218 16.61 -17.28 -39.79
C SER A 218 17.26 -18.67 -39.86
N ASP A 219 16.43 -19.72 -39.74
CA ASP A 219 16.91 -21.12 -39.64
C ASP A 219 16.83 -21.94 -40.95
N THR A 220 16.29 -21.33 -42.00
CA THR A 220 15.96 -21.97 -43.29
C THR A 220 17.19 -22.46 -44.07
N ASN A 221 18.36 -21.85 -43.87
CA ASN A 221 19.52 -21.99 -44.75
C ASN A 221 20.51 -23.09 -44.29
N VAL A 222 20.00 -24.28 -43.97
CA VAL A 222 20.82 -25.45 -43.68
C VAL A 222 20.53 -26.54 -44.69
N ASP A 223 21.51 -26.81 -45.56
CA ASP A 223 21.37 -27.78 -46.64
C ASP A 223 21.79 -29.17 -46.12
N CYS A 224 20.87 -30.13 -46.15
CA CYS A 224 21.15 -31.50 -45.75
C CYS A 224 22.15 -32.23 -46.69
N ARG A 225 22.56 -31.59 -47.79
CA ARG A 225 23.61 -32.04 -48.71
C ARG A 225 25.04 -31.74 -48.21
N ASP A 226 25.23 -30.88 -47.22
CA ASP A 226 26.55 -30.67 -46.57
C ASP A 226 26.66 -31.49 -45.25
N PRO A 227 27.48 -32.56 -45.22
CA PRO A 227 27.68 -33.36 -44.01
C PRO A 227 28.42 -32.60 -42.89
N VAL A 228 29.18 -31.54 -43.19
CA VAL A 228 29.89 -30.72 -42.19
C VAL A 228 28.91 -29.78 -41.50
N GLN A 229 28.11 -29.02 -42.27
CA GLN A 229 27.06 -28.16 -41.73
C GLN A 229 26.03 -28.98 -40.91
N LEU A 230 25.60 -30.13 -41.43
CA LEU A 230 24.68 -31.03 -40.72
C LEU A 230 25.27 -31.59 -39.43
N ASN A 231 26.56 -31.96 -39.40
CA ASN A 231 27.20 -32.47 -38.19
C ASN A 231 27.33 -31.39 -37.11
N LEU A 232 27.65 -30.14 -37.49
CA LEU A 232 27.72 -29.02 -36.56
C LEU A 232 26.35 -28.71 -35.94
N LEU A 233 25.29 -28.72 -36.74
CA LEU A 233 23.92 -28.52 -36.26
C LEU A 233 23.43 -29.70 -35.39
N TYR A 234 23.79 -30.94 -35.74
CA TYR A 234 23.51 -32.12 -34.91
C TYR A 234 24.12 -31.98 -33.51
N GLU A 235 25.42 -31.65 -33.42
CA GLU A 235 26.08 -31.44 -32.13
C GLU A 235 25.50 -30.26 -31.35
N GLN A 236 25.10 -29.17 -32.02
CA GLN A 236 24.39 -28.06 -31.36
C GLN A 236 23.04 -28.51 -30.77
N CYS A 237 22.20 -29.21 -31.54
CA CYS A 237 20.90 -29.71 -31.09
C CYS A 237 21.04 -30.71 -29.93
N LYS A 238 21.97 -31.67 -30.07
CA LYS A 238 22.32 -32.67 -29.04
C LYS A 238 22.75 -31.99 -27.74
N MET A 239 23.66 -31.02 -27.82
CA MET A 239 24.12 -30.31 -26.62
C MET A 239 23.00 -29.48 -25.98
N GLY A 240 22.14 -28.81 -26.76
CA GLY A 240 20.98 -28.07 -26.24
C GLY A 240 19.94 -28.95 -25.52
N VAL A 241 19.71 -30.16 -26.04
CA VAL A 241 18.82 -31.16 -25.39
C VAL A 241 19.47 -31.74 -24.12
N LEU A 242 20.73 -32.17 -24.18
CA LEU A 242 21.43 -32.76 -23.04
C LEU A 242 21.67 -31.75 -21.89
N GLN A 243 21.91 -30.49 -22.22
CA GLN A 243 22.06 -29.42 -21.23
C GLN A 243 20.72 -29.06 -20.60
N GLY A 244 19.63 -28.94 -21.39
CA GLY A 244 18.28 -28.61 -20.92
C GLY A 244 17.69 -27.33 -21.53
N ASN A 245 18.52 -26.56 -22.26
CA ASN A 245 18.16 -25.36 -23.02
C ASN A 245 17.05 -25.63 -24.05
N HIS A 246 16.91 -26.88 -24.51
CA HIS A 246 15.76 -27.36 -25.28
C HIS A 246 14.99 -28.39 -24.46
N PRO A 247 13.98 -27.97 -23.67
CA PRO A 247 13.10 -28.89 -22.97
C PRO A 247 12.37 -29.80 -23.95
N VAL A 248 12.49 -31.11 -23.71
CA VAL A 248 11.86 -32.17 -24.50
C VAL A 248 10.98 -33.03 -23.59
N THR A 249 9.88 -33.57 -24.11
CA THR A 249 9.10 -34.57 -23.37
C THR A 249 9.92 -35.86 -23.19
N ARG A 250 9.65 -36.63 -22.13
CA ARG A 250 10.32 -37.91 -21.84
C ARG A 250 10.38 -38.83 -23.06
N ASP A 251 9.26 -38.95 -23.78
CA ASP A 251 9.12 -39.89 -24.88
C ASP A 251 9.92 -39.42 -26.12
N MET A 252 10.01 -38.09 -26.34
CA MET A 252 10.92 -37.53 -27.34
C MET A 252 12.40 -37.71 -26.94
N ALA A 253 12.74 -37.53 -25.67
CA ALA A 253 14.10 -37.74 -25.17
C ALA A 253 14.60 -39.17 -25.43
N CYS A 254 13.72 -40.18 -25.26
CA CYS A 254 14.04 -41.57 -25.61
C CYS A 254 14.28 -41.77 -27.12
N ASN A 255 13.49 -41.12 -27.98
CA ASN A 255 13.65 -41.22 -29.44
C ASN A 255 14.96 -40.56 -29.93
N LEU A 256 15.30 -39.39 -29.37
CA LEU A 256 16.57 -38.71 -29.65
C LEU A 256 17.77 -39.51 -29.13
N ALA A 257 17.69 -40.08 -27.93
CA ALA A 257 18.72 -40.96 -27.38
C ALA A 257 18.94 -42.21 -28.25
N ALA A 258 17.87 -42.83 -28.78
CA ALA A 258 17.97 -43.96 -29.70
C ALA A 258 18.67 -43.58 -31.02
N LEU A 259 18.39 -42.38 -31.57
CA LEU A 259 19.11 -41.85 -32.74
C LEU A 259 20.59 -41.57 -32.43
N GLN A 260 20.90 -41.05 -31.24
CA GLN A 260 22.28 -40.88 -30.79
C GLN A 260 23.02 -42.23 -30.68
N CYS A 261 22.34 -43.29 -30.22
CA CYS A 261 22.91 -44.65 -30.23
C CYS A 261 23.25 -45.14 -31.65
N GLN A 262 22.34 -44.97 -32.62
CA GLN A 262 22.59 -45.32 -34.03
C GLN A 262 23.77 -44.53 -34.62
N ILE A 263 23.92 -43.24 -34.26
CA ILE A 263 25.03 -42.38 -34.71
C ILE A 263 26.37 -42.80 -34.08
N GLN A 264 26.38 -43.15 -32.79
CA GLN A 264 27.61 -43.42 -32.04
C GLN A 264 28.09 -44.88 -32.14
N TYR A 265 27.18 -45.83 -32.38
CA TYR A 265 27.48 -47.27 -32.34
C TYR A 265 27.08 -48.05 -33.61
N SER A 266 26.44 -47.41 -34.60
CA SER A 266 25.87 -48.05 -35.81
C SER A 266 24.78 -49.07 -35.45
N ASP A 267 24.52 -50.05 -36.31
CA ASP A 267 23.45 -51.05 -36.10
C ASP A 267 23.66 -51.92 -34.84
N LEU A 268 22.55 -52.17 -34.12
CA LEU A 268 22.53 -52.94 -32.87
C LEU A 268 22.94 -54.42 -33.09
N GLN A 269 24.20 -54.74 -32.83
CA GLN A 269 24.69 -56.13 -32.84
C GLN A 269 24.42 -56.84 -31.51
N GLU A 270 23.49 -57.80 -31.51
CA GLU A 270 23.00 -58.51 -30.32
C GLU A 270 24.11 -59.11 -29.43
N HIS A 271 25.20 -59.61 -30.02
CA HIS A 271 26.32 -60.23 -29.29
C HIS A 271 27.07 -59.28 -28.32
N ARG A 272 26.88 -57.95 -28.43
CA ARG A 272 27.54 -56.96 -27.55
C ARG A 272 26.79 -56.64 -26.26
N GLN A 273 25.60 -57.18 -26.04
CA GLN A 273 24.78 -56.83 -24.87
C GLN A 273 25.40 -57.35 -23.55
N ARG A 274 26.15 -56.48 -22.88
CA ARG A 274 26.46 -56.57 -21.45
C ARG A 274 25.53 -55.64 -20.67
N ALA A 275 25.25 -55.96 -19.41
CA ALA A 275 24.63 -54.98 -18.51
C ALA A 275 25.49 -53.71 -18.42
N ASN A 276 24.85 -52.53 -18.41
CA ASN A 276 25.49 -51.21 -18.49
C ASN A 276 26.23 -50.94 -19.83
N PHE A 277 25.69 -51.37 -20.97
CA PHE A 277 26.27 -51.06 -22.30
C PHE A 277 26.20 -49.58 -22.69
N LEU A 278 25.23 -48.82 -22.16
CA LEU A 278 25.02 -47.40 -22.43
C LEU A 278 25.21 -46.58 -21.15
N ASP A 279 25.99 -45.49 -21.21
CA ASP A 279 25.98 -44.48 -20.15
C ASP A 279 24.84 -43.48 -20.39
N LEU A 280 23.75 -43.65 -19.65
CA LEU A 280 22.57 -42.78 -19.73
C LEU A 280 22.90 -41.29 -19.47
N ARG A 281 24.05 -40.96 -18.89
CA ARG A 281 24.51 -39.58 -18.65
C ARG A 281 24.98 -38.86 -19.91
N GLU A 282 25.33 -39.58 -20.97
CA GLU A 282 25.81 -39.01 -22.23
C GLU A 282 24.72 -38.92 -23.31
N ILE A 283 23.60 -39.61 -23.12
CA ILE A 283 22.49 -39.73 -24.10
C ILE A 283 21.14 -39.19 -23.61
N LEU A 284 20.94 -38.92 -22.32
CA LEU A 284 19.69 -38.37 -21.77
C LEU A 284 19.90 -37.09 -20.94
N PRO A 285 18.94 -36.14 -20.98
CA PRO A 285 18.90 -35.02 -20.04
C PRO A 285 18.87 -35.49 -18.58
N LYS A 286 19.52 -34.73 -17.69
CA LYS A 286 19.74 -35.08 -16.26
C LYS A 286 18.47 -35.43 -15.47
N GLU A 287 17.30 -34.95 -15.92
CA GLU A 287 16.01 -35.25 -15.30
C GLU A 287 15.45 -36.65 -15.63
N TYR A 288 15.84 -37.25 -16.77
CA TYR A 288 15.30 -38.53 -17.25
C TYR A 288 16.17 -39.77 -16.95
N ILE A 289 17.42 -39.58 -16.52
CA ILE A 289 18.37 -40.66 -16.20
C ILE A 289 17.88 -41.62 -15.10
N LYS A 290 16.99 -41.17 -14.21
CA LYS A 290 16.58 -41.93 -13.01
C LYS A 290 15.57 -43.05 -13.24
N SER A 291 14.96 -43.15 -14.41
CA SER A 291 13.97 -44.21 -14.71
C SER A 291 14.59 -45.30 -15.58
N LYS A 292 14.59 -46.54 -15.07
CA LYS A 292 15.02 -47.72 -15.82
C LYS A 292 14.10 -48.04 -17.01
N ASP A 293 12.85 -47.59 -16.98
CA ASP A 293 11.91 -47.79 -18.09
C ASP A 293 12.36 -47.03 -19.35
N ASN A 294 13.09 -45.92 -19.18
CA ASN A 294 13.63 -45.13 -20.28
C ASN A 294 14.73 -45.90 -21.04
N GLU A 295 15.62 -46.61 -20.33
CA GLU A 295 16.67 -47.44 -20.93
C GLU A 295 16.06 -48.53 -21.82
N LYS A 296 15.00 -49.20 -21.35
CA LYS A 296 14.26 -50.18 -22.16
C LYS A 296 13.65 -49.53 -23.41
N ARG A 297 12.95 -48.40 -23.27
CA ARG A 297 12.31 -47.71 -24.41
C ARG A 297 13.32 -47.19 -25.44
N ILE A 298 14.51 -46.76 -25.01
CA ILE A 298 15.63 -46.41 -25.90
C ILE A 298 16.10 -47.65 -26.68
N MET A 299 16.31 -48.78 -26.01
CA MET A 299 16.76 -50.02 -26.66
C MET A 299 15.72 -50.59 -27.63
N ASP A 300 14.43 -50.46 -27.32
CA ASP A 300 13.36 -50.88 -28.22
C ASP A 300 13.27 -49.96 -29.45
N ALA A 301 13.31 -48.64 -29.28
CA ALA A 301 13.35 -47.68 -30.39
C ALA A 301 14.62 -47.81 -31.25
N TYR A 302 15.79 -48.04 -30.63
CA TYR A 302 17.07 -48.26 -31.33
C TYR A 302 17.02 -49.50 -32.23
N ARG A 303 16.30 -50.56 -31.83
CA ARG A 303 16.07 -51.75 -32.68
C ARG A 303 15.29 -51.39 -33.96
N GLU A 304 14.37 -50.43 -33.89
CA GLU A 304 13.62 -49.90 -35.05
C GLU A 304 14.43 -48.91 -35.92
N LEU A 305 15.66 -48.56 -35.51
CA LEU A 305 16.58 -47.70 -36.28
C LEU A 305 17.58 -48.47 -37.14
N SER A 306 17.66 -49.80 -36.98
CA SER A 306 18.56 -50.67 -37.74
C SER A 306 18.46 -50.47 -39.26
N GLY A 307 19.61 -50.46 -39.94
CA GLY A 307 19.75 -50.24 -41.38
C GLY A 307 19.73 -48.77 -41.83
N LYS A 308 19.75 -47.81 -40.90
CA LYS A 308 19.79 -46.36 -41.20
C LYS A 308 21.22 -45.84 -41.11
N SER A 309 21.66 -45.09 -42.13
CA SER A 309 23.02 -44.52 -42.15
C SER A 309 23.24 -43.47 -41.05
N GLU A 310 24.49 -43.22 -40.70
CA GLU A 310 24.86 -42.16 -39.74
C GLU A 310 24.35 -40.78 -40.19
N LEU A 311 24.42 -40.50 -41.50
CA LEU A 311 23.95 -39.26 -42.12
C LEU A 311 22.42 -39.13 -42.05
N ASP A 312 21.70 -40.21 -42.34
CA ASP A 312 20.25 -40.32 -42.15
C ASP A 312 19.85 -40.08 -40.70
N ALA A 313 20.58 -40.68 -39.75
CA ALA A 313 20.28 -40.56 -38.33
C ALA A 313 20.53 -39.13 -37.82
N LYS A 314 21.63 -38.48 -38.23
CA LYS A 314 21.87 -37.05 -37.94
C LYS A 314 20.80 -36.15 -38.56
N SER A 315 20.44 -36.38 -39.82
CA SER A 315 19.36 -35.64 -40.51
C SER A 315 18.02 -35.79 -39.78
N LYS A 316 17.66 -37.01 -39.37
CA LYS A 316 16.43 -37.31 -38.63
C LYS A 316 16.45 -36.73 -37.20
N TYR A 317 17.59 -36.74 -36.51
CA TYR A 317 17.78 -36.09 -35.21
C TYR A 317 17.55 -34.57 -35.32
N VAL A 318 18.21 -33.92 -36.27
CA VAL A 318 18.08 -32.47 -36.53
C VAL A 318 16.65 -32.10 -36.92
N HIS A 319 16.00 -32.90 -37.78
CA HIS A 319 14.61 -32.68 -38.18
C HIS A 319 13.63 -32.83 -37.01
N LEU A 320 13.81 -33.87 -36.17
CA LEU A 320 13.01 -34.05 -34.94
C LEU A 320 13.19 -32.89 -33.97
N CYS A 321 14.43 -32.45 -33.73
CA CYS A 321 14.69 -31.28 -32.90
C CYS A 321 14.01 -30.02 -33.47
N ARG A 322 14.07 -29.80 -34.78
CA ARG A 322 13.42 -28.66 -35.46
C ARG A 322 11.89 -28.72 -35.50
N SER A 323 11.30 -29.91 -35.40
CA SER A 323 9.84 -30.10 -35.36
C SER A 323 9.21 -29.81 -33.99
N LEU A 324 10.02 -29.51 -32.97
CA LEU A 324 9.53 -29.23 -31.62
C LEU A 324 9.03 -27.78 -31.49
N PRO A 325 7.89 -27.53 -30.82
CA PRO A 325 7.49 -26.17 -30.46
C PRO A 325 8.48 -25.50 -29.48
N THR A 326 9.33 -26.28 -28.81
CA THR A 326 10.39 -25.79 -27.90
C THR A 326 11.70 -25.42 -28.62
N TYR A 327 11.79 -25.61 -29.94
CA TYR A 327 12.97 -25.25 -30.74
C TYR A 327 13.05 -23.74 -30.98
N GLY A 328 14.24 -23.16 -30.83
CA GLY A 328 14.45 -21.70 -30.96
C GLY A 328 13.77 -20.85 -29.87
N VAL A 329 13.19 -21.48 -28.85
CA VAL A 329 12.53 -20.81 -27.71
C VAL A 329 13.51 -20.66 -26.55
N THR A 330 13.62 -19.46 -25.98
CA THR A 330 14.36 -19.24 -24.73
C THR A 330 13.41 -19.39 -23.53
N PHE A 331 13.74 -20.29 -22.60
CA PHE A 331 12.89 -20.58 -21.43
C PHE A 331 13.41 -19.98 -20.13
N PHE A 332 12.48 -19.45 -19.33
CA PHE A 332 12.71 -18.87 -18.00
C PHE A 332 11.88 -19.58 -16.93
N VAL A 333 12.44 -19.76 -15.73
CA VAL A 333 11.76 -20.40 -14.59
C VAL A 333 11.00 -19.34 -13.79
N VAL A 334 9.67 -19.32 -13.92
CA VAL A 334 8.80 -18.33 -13.30
C VAL A 334 7.82 -18.96 -12.29
N LYS A 335 7.23 -18.16 -11.40
CA LYS A 335 6.18 -18.60 -10.48
C LYS A 335 4.85 -17.92 -10.83
N GLU A 336 3.88 -18.72 -11.26
CA GLU A 336 2.51 -18.31 -11.59
C GLU A 336 1.63 -18.35 -10.33
N LYS A 337 0.77 -17.35 -10.11
CA LYS A 337 -0.27 -17.39 -9.07
C LYS A 337 -1.52 -18.05 -9.64
N MET A 338 -1.96 -19.16 -9.04
CA MET A 338 -3.16 -19.86 -9.49
C MET A 338 -4.41 -18.98 -9.34
N LYS A 339 -5.24 -18.87 -10.40
CA LYS A 339 -6.54 -18.20 -10.33
C LYS A 339 -7.38 -18.83 -9.18
N GLY A 340 -7.97 -17.98 -8.34
CA GLY A 340 -8.76 -18.39 -7.17
C GLY A 340 -7.98 -18.99 -5.98
N LYS A 341 -6.64 -19.10 -6.00
CA LYS A 341 -5.87 -19.71 -4.89
C LYS A 341 -4.57 -18.95 -4.60
N ASN A 342 -4.30 -18.63 -3.32
CA ASN A 342 -3.04 -18.02 -2.87
C ASN A 342 -1.86 -19.02 -2.85
N LYS A 343 -1.69 -19.77 -3.94
CA LYS A 343 -0.60 -20.74 -4.15
C LYS A 343 0.17 -20.37 -5.42
N LEU A 344 1.48 -20.17 -5.24
CA LEU A 344 2.43 -20.05 -6.35
C LEU A 344 2.80 -21.44 -6.87
N VAL A 345 2.87 -21.59 -8.19
CA VAL A 345 3.23 -22.83 -8.90
C VAL A 345 4.40 -22.51 -9.86
N PRO A 346 5.48 -23.31 -9.87
CA PRO A 346 6.56 -23.12 -10.83
C PRO A 346 6.08 -23.45 -12.25
N ARG A 347 6.56 -22.67 -13.22
CA ARG A 347 6.17 -22.75 -14.63
C ARG A 347 7.34 -22.34 -15.50
N LEU A 348 7.40 -22.86 -16.72
CA LEU A 348 8.36 -22.41 -17.72
C LEU A 348 7.67 -21.38 -18.63
N LEU A 349 8.28 -20.21 -18.77
CA LEU A 349 7.85 -19.16 -19.70
C LEU A 349 8.84 -19.15 -20.88
N GLY A 350 8.39 -19.57 -22.04
CA GLY A 350 9.16 -19.54 -23.28
C GLY A 350 8.89 -18.26 -24.08
N VAL A 351 9.92 -17.71 -24.71
CA VAL A 351 9.82 -16.61 -25.68
C VAL A 351 10.53 -17.02 -26.97
N ASN A 352 9.85 -16.89 -28.10
CA ASN A 352 10.44 -17.05 -29.44
C ASN A 352 10.09 -15.84 -30.34
N LYS A 353 10.38 -15.93 -31.64
CA LYS A 353 10.16 -14.84 -32.61
C LYS A 353 8.68 -14.62 -33.02
N GLU A 354 7.75 -15.49 -32.59
CA GLU A 354 6.35 -15.51 -33.05
C GLU A 354 5.37 -15.39 -31.88
N CYS A 355 5.70 -16.00 -30.72
CA CYS A 355 4.85 -16.04 -29.53
C CYS A 355 5.64 -16.04 -28.20
N VAL A 356 4.92 -15.73 -27.13
CA VAL A 356 5.28 -16.12 -25.76
C VAL A 356 4.44 -17.35 -25.40
N MET A 357 5.04 -18.36 -24.78
CA MET A 357 4.37 -19.62 -24.42
C MET A 357 4.54 -19.98 -22.94
N ARG A 358 3.48 -20.51 -22.34
CA ARG A 358 3.46 -21.03 -20.96
C ARG A 358 3.51 -22.55 -21.00
N MET A 359 4.57 -23.15 -20.48
CA MET A 359 4.83 -24.59 -20.49
C MET A 359 4.92 -25.17 -19.07
N ASP A 360 4.47 -26.41 -18.88
CA ASP A 360 4.57 -27.08 -17.58
C ASP A 360 6.02 -27.50 -17.21
N GLU A 361 6.37 -27.37 -15.93
CA GLU A 361 7.70 -27.73 -15.39
C GLU A 361 8.04 -29.22 -15.59
N LYS A 362 7.05 -30.11 -15.50
CA LYS A 362 7.24 -31.57 -15.38
C LYS A 362 6.91 -32.33 -16.65
N THR A 363 5.78 -32.02 -17.30
CA THR A 363 5.39 -32.72 -18.54
C THR A 363 6.10 -32.15 -19.77
N LYS A 364 6.55 -30.89 -19.70
CA LYS A 364 7.01 -30.06 -20.82
C LYS A 364 5.92 -29.85 -21.89
N GLU A 365 4.64 -29.97 -21.51
CA GLU A 365 3.51 -29.67 -22.38
C GLU A 365 3.22 -28.17 -22.37
N VAL A 366 2.91 -27.61 -23.53
CA VAL A 366 2.52 -26.21 -23.67
C VAL A 366 1.05 -26.05 -23.26
N LEU A 367 0.80 -25.12 -22.33
CA LEU A 367 -0.49 -24.90 -21.67
C LEU A 367 -1.25 -23.68 -22.20
N GLN A 368 -0.55 -22.77 -22.89
CA GLN A 368 -1.10 -21.58 -23.56
C GLN A 368 0.01 -20.90 -24.36
N GLU A 369 -0.35 -20.34 -25.51
CA GLU A 369 0.53 -19.55 -26.38
C GLU A 369 -0.14 -18.20 -26.65
N TRP A 370 0.66 -17.15 -26.77
CA TRP A 370 0.24 -15.78 -27.06
C TRP A 370 1.12 -15.21 -28.17
N PRO A 371 0.60 -15.00 -29.40
CA PRO A 371 1.34 -14.34 -30.47
C PRO A 371 1.91 -12.98 -30.01
N LEU A 372 3.13 -12.65 -30.43
CA LEU A 372 3.79 -11.38 -30.05
C LEU A 372 2.97 -10.16 -30.52
N GLU A 373 2.21 -10.28 -31.61
CA GLU A 373 1.31 -9.24 -32.11
C GLU A 373 0.17 -8.89 -31.13
N GLN A 374 -0.19 -9.80 -30.22
CA GLN A 374 -1.19 -9.56 -29.18
C GLN A 374 -0.60 -8.92 -27.91
N VAL A 375 0.73 -8.85 -27.77
CA VAL A 375 1.40 -8.26 -26.61
C VAL A 375 1.37 -6.73 -26.74
N ARG A 376 0.32 -6.10 -26.20
CA ARG A 376 0.15 -4.64 -26.19
C ARG A 376 1.26 -3.95 -25.39
N ARG A 377 1.62 -4.47 -24.21
CA ARG A 377 2.69 -3.95 -23.33
C ARG A 377 3.32 -5.06 -22.49
N TRP A 378 4.53 -4.82 -22.01
CA TRP A 378 5.16 -5.62 -20.95
C TRP A 378 5.76 -4.71 -19.87
N ALA A 379 5.82 -5.23 -18.63
CA ALA A 379 6.41 -4.53 -17.49
C ALA A 379 7.33 -5.48 -16.71
N ALA A 380 8.59 -5.05 -16.54
CA ALA A 380 9.57 -5.73 -15.72
C ALA A 380 9.74 -5.03 -14.37
N SER A 381 10.05 -5.79 -13.33
CA SER A 381 10.49 -5.30 -12.03
C SER A 381 11.41 -6.36 -11.39
N PRO A 382 12.27 -6.01 -10.41
CA PRO A 382 13.29 -6.92 -9.88
C PRO A 382 12.81 -8.24 -9.23
N LYS A 383 11.48 -8.44 -9.11
CA LYS A 383 10.86 -9.66 -8.55
C LYS A 383 9.63 -10.13 -9.33
N THR A 384 9.20 -9.42 -10.38
CA THR A 384 7.94 -9.70 -11.10
C THR A 384 8.05 -9.30 -12.57
N PHE A 385 7.39 -10.06 -13.44
CA PHE A 385 7.22 -9.75 -14.85
C PHE A 385 5.73 -9.85 -15.21
N THR A 386 5.22 -8.90 -15.99
CA THR A 386 3.80 -8.83 -16.35
C THR A 386 3.61 -8.52 -17.83
N LEU A 387 2.74 -9.29 -18.48
CA LEU A 387 2.28 -9.05 -19.85
C LEU A 387 0.86 -8.46 -19.85
N ASP A 388 0.65 -7.49 -20.72
CA ASP A 388 -0.62 -6.86 -21.02
C ASP A 388 -0.98 -7.15 -22.48
N PHE A 389 -2.08 -7.86 -22.69
CA PHE A 389 -2.64 -8.19 -24.01
C PHE A 389 -3.74 -7.22 -24.44
N GLY A 390 -4.08 -6.23 -23.60
CA GLY A 390 -5.21 -5.33 -23.82
C GLY A 390 -6.50 -6.09 -24.10
N ASP A 391 -7.15 -5.73 -25.20
CA ASP A 391 -8.48 -6.21 -25.58
C ASP A 391 -8.48 -7.67 -26.09
N TYR A 392 -7.31 -8.31 -26.23
CA TYR A 392 -7.18 -9.72 -26.62
C TYR A 392 -7.34 -10.72 -25.45
N GLN A 393 -7.17 -10.30 -24.19
CA GLN A 393 -7.38 -11.18 -23.03
C GLN A 393 -7.74 -10.42 -21.74
N ASP A 394 -8.81 -10.86 -21.07
CA ASP A 394 -9.20 -10.35 -19.75
C ASP A 394 -8.13 -10.57 -18.67
N GLY A 395 -7.42 -9.48 -18.36
CA GLY A 395 -6.52 -9.35 -17.22
C GLY A 395 -5.07 -9.76 -17.50
N TYR A 396 -4.15 -9.05 -16.85
CA TYR A 396 -2.71 -9.20 -17.05
C TYR A 396 -2.18 -10.59 -16.66
N TYR A 397 -1.29 -11.15 -17.48
CA TYR A 397 -0.51 -12.32 -17.10
C TYR A 397 0.73 -11.90 -16.29
N SER A 398 0.66 -12.06 -14.98
CA SER A 398 1.73 -11.65 -14.05
C SER A 398 2.36 -12.85 -13.34
N VAL A 399 3.70 -12.88 -13.31
CA VAL A 399 4.51 -13.95 -12.72
C VAL A 399 5.63 -13.39 -11.84
N GLN A 400 5.99 -14.12 -10.78
CA GLN A 400 7.14 -13.78 -9.95
C GLN A 400 8.42 -14.40 -10.53
N THR A 401 9.40 -13.57 -10.85
CA THR A 401 10.72 -13.95 -11.40
C THR A 401 11.75 -12.86 -11.07
N ALA A 402 13.02 -13.23 -10.88
CA ALA A 402 14.11 -12.27 -10.73
C ALA A 402 14.61 -11.73 -12.09
N ASP A 403 14.30 -12.45 -13.18
CA ASP A 403 14.91 -12.27 -14.50
C ASP A 403 13.98 -11.49 -15.46
N GLY A 404 13.03 -10.71 -14.91
CA GLY A 404 12.04 -9.95 -15.67
C GLY A 404 12.65 -8.96 -16.67
N GLU A 405 13.82 -8.40 -16.36
CA GLU A 405 14.56 -7.51 -17.27
C GLU A 405 15.14 -8.28 -18.47
N LYS A 406 15.69 -9.50 -18.26
CA LYS A 406 16.17 -10.36 -19.36
C LYS A 406 15.03 -10.73 -20.31
N ILE A 407 13.85 -11.07 -19.75
CA ILE A 407 12.64 -11.40 -20.52
C ILE A 407 12.17 -10.18 -21.33
N ALA A 408 12.11 -9.00 -20.71
CA ALA A 408 11.74 -7.76 -21.39
C ALA A 408 12.70 -7.37 -22.52
N GLN A 409 14.01 -7.51 -22.32
CA GLN A 409 15.03 -7.28 -23.35
C GLN A 409 14.92 -8.26 -24.51
N LEU A 410 14.61 -9.53 -24.24
CA LEU A 410 14.46 -10.55 -25.28
C LEU A 410 13.21 -10.32 -26.15
N ILE A 411 12.08 -10.00 -25.53
CA ILE A 411 10.83 -9.64 -26.24
C ILE A 411 11.04 -8.38 -27.08
N ALA A 412 11.66 -7.35 -26.50
CA ALA A 412 12.01 -6.13 -27.23
C ALA A 412 12.90 -6.43 -28.45
N GLY A 413 13.95 -7.25 -28.29
CA GLY A 413 14.86 -7.63 -29.37
C GLY A 413 14.18 -8.40 -30.51
N TYR A 414 13.28 -9.35 -30.20
CA TYR A 414 12.51 -10.05 -31.25
C TYR A 414 11.59 -9.08 -32.01
N ILE A 415 10.87 -8.20 -31.30
CA ILE A 415 9.99 -7.19 -31.91
C ILE A 415 10.81 -6.21 -32.78
N ASP A 416 12.00 -5.79 -32.34
CA ASP A 416 12.90 -4.92 -33.10
C ASP A 416 13.33 -5.56 -34.42
N ILE A 417 13.73 -6.84 -34.41
CA ILE A 417 14.14 -7.57 -35.63
C ILE A 417 12.95 -7.72 -36.60
N ILE A 418 11.74 -8.00 -36.10
CA ILE A 418 10.51 -8.06 -36.91
C ILE A 418 10.23 -6.69 -37.56
N LEU A 419 10.30 -5.60 -36.79
CA LEU A 419 10.06 -4.24 -37.28
C LEU A 419 11.18 -3.71 -38.20
N ARG A 420 12.39 -4.26 -38.15
CA ARG A 420 13.47 -3.97 -39.11
C ARG A 420 13.24 -4.73 -40.41
N LYS A 421 13.06 -6.05 -40.36
CA LYS A 421 12.86 -6.88 -41.57
C LYS A 421 11.57 -6.54 -42.32
N LYS A 422 10.52 -6.09 -41.62
CA LYS A 422 9.32 -5.55 -42.27
C LYS A 422 9.61 -4.25 -43.03
N ARG A 423 10.37 -3.32 -42.44
CA ARG A 423 10.78 -2.07 -43.13
C ARG A 423 11.67 -2.30 -44.35
N THR A 424 12.51 -3.33 -44.36
CA THR A 424 13.29 -3.70 -45.57
C THR A 424 12.43 -4.38 -46.62
N PHE A 425 11.36 -5.09 -46.23
CA PHE A 425 10.41 -5.71 -47.16
C PHE A 425 9.45 -4.68 -47.79
N ASP A 426 8.99 -3.71 -47.01
CA ASP A 426 8.11 -2.62 -47.49
C ASP A 426 8.86 -1.63 -48.42
N HIS A 427 10.19 -1.72 -48.56
CA HIS A 427 11.02 -0.84 -49.38
C HIS A 427 11.41 -1.44 -50.75
N VAL A 428 10.42 -1.81 -51.56
CA VAL A 428 10.64 -2.19 -52.98
C VAL A 428 10.72 -0.91 -53.82
N GLY A 429 11.93 -0.35 -53.96
CA GLY A 429 12.12 1.06 -54.34
C GLY A 429 13.37 1.46 -55.13
N ILE A 430 13.92 0.57 -55.99
CA ILE A 430 14.97 0.82 -57.01
C ILE A 430 16.44 0.85 -56.50
N GLU A 431 17.23 -0.10 -57.05
CA GLU A 431 18.71 -0.16 -57.23
C GLU A 431 19.66 -0.02 -56.01
N GLY A 432 20.43 -1.08 -55.67
CA GLY A 432 21.40 -1.02 -54.56
C GLY A 432 22.32 -2.22 -54.23
N ASP A 433 22.19 -3.38 -54.91
CA ASP A 433 23.06 -4.59 -54.76
C ASP A 433 22.89 -5.47 -53.48
N GLU A 434 23.48 -6.67 -53.51
CA GLU A 434 23.62 -7.72 -52.47
C GLU A 434 22.36 -8.21 -51.72
N GLY A 435 21.49 -8.95 -52.42
CA GLY A 435 20.41 -9.72 -51.75
C GLY A 435 19.64 -10.77 -52.57
N SER A 436 19.86 -10.89 -53.88
CA SER A 436 18.97 -11.69 -54.76
C SER A 436 19.37 -13.17 -54.88
N THR A 437 18.84 -14.02 -54.00
CA THR A 437 18.65 -15.46 -54.27
C THR A 437 17.15 -15.78 -54.29
N MET A 438 16.57 -15.98 -55.48
CA MET A 438 15.14 -16.23 -55.66
C MET A 438 14.76 -17.69 -55.39
N LEU A 439 13.50 -17.92 -54.95
CA LEU A 439 12.77 -19.17 -55.22
C LEU A 439 11.24 -18.99 -55.07
N GLU A 440 10.46 -19.86 -55.72
CA GLU A 440 9.01 -19.76 -55.95
C GLU A 440 8.32 -21.13 -55.71
N ASP A 441 7.07 -21.29 -55.27
CA ASP A 441 6.06 -20.35 -54.73
C ASP A 441 5.55 -20.91 -53.36
N VAL A 442 4.32 -21.25 -52.95
CA VAL A 442 2.94 -21.28 -53.49
C VAL A 442 1.94 -20.89 -52.38
N VAL A 443 1.46 -19.65 -52.33
CA VAL A 443 0.06 -19.34 -51.92
C VAL A 443 -0.47 -18.12 -52.70
N ALA A 444 -1.55 -18.30 -53.45
CA ALA A 444 -2.07 -17.27 -54.35
C ALA A 444 -2.79 -16.10 -53.63
N PRO A 445 -2.54 -14.84 -54.04
CA PRO A 445 -3.26 -13.68 -53.51
C PRO A 445 -4.66 -13.54 -54.17
N ALA A 446 -5.72 -13.65 -53.37
CA ALA A 446 -7.09 -13.44 -53.83
C ALA A 446 -7.35 -11.95 -54.16
N ARG A 447 -7.58 -11.65 -55.45
CA ARG A 447 -7.87 -10.29 -55.93
C ARG A 447 -9.28 -9.86 -55.51
N ALA A 448 -9.39 -8.86 -54.63
CA ALA A 448 -10.67 -8.20 -54.35
C ALA A 448 -11.13 -7.38 -55.57
N THR A 449 -12.18 -7.84 -56.24
CA THR A 449 -12.74 -7.15 -57.42
C THR A 449 -13.76 -6.10 -56.97
N LEU A 450 -13.57 -4.85 -57.39
CA LEU A 450 -14.57 -3.78 -57.20
C LEU A 450 -15.81 -4.05 -58.07
N VAL A 451 -16.99 -4.04 -57.44
CA VAL A 451 -18.29 -4.00 -58.13
C VAL A 451 -19.11 -2.86 -57.52
N ALA A 452 -19.81 -2.12 -58.37
CA ALA A 452 -20.51 -0.88 -58.00
C ALA A 452 -21.91 -1.11 -57.39
N HIS A 453 -22.57 -0.01 -57.01
CA HIS A 453 -23.90 -0.03 -56.38
C HIS A 453 -24.99 -0.73 -57.22
N GLY A 454 -25.86 -1.47 -56.53
CA GLY A 454 -27.17 -1.94 -56.99
C GLY A 454 -28.21 -1.72 -55.89
N GLN A 455 -29.49 -1.60 -56.24
CA GLN A 455 -30.56 -1.17 -55.34
C GLN A 455 -31.46 -2.33 -54.85
N ILE A 456 -32.40 -2.02 -53.94
CA ILE A 456 -33.57 -2.82 -53.52
C ILE A 456 -33.22 -3.95 -52.51
N GLY A 457 -33.98 -4.17 -51.43
CA GLY A 457 -35.24 -3.53 -51.01
C GLY A 457 -35.69 -3.90 -49.59
N GLU A 458 -37.00 -3.78 -49.35
CA GLU A 458 -37.63 -3.81 -48.02
C GLU A 458 -37.74 -5.21 -47.39
N GLY A 459 -37.67 -5.29 -46.06
CA GLY A 459 -37.92 -6.51 -45.28
C GLY A 459 -37.83 -6.27 -43.77
N PHE A 460 -38.88 -6.60 -43.02
CA PHE A 460 -38.98 -6.33 -41.57
C PHE A 460 -38.38 -7.44 -40.70
N ALA A 461 -37.82 -7.06 -39.54
CA ALA A 461 -37.59 -7.94 -38.39
C ALA A 461 -37.78 -7.14 -37.08
N HIS A 462 -38.28 -7.77 -36.02
CA HIS A 462 -38.65 -7.11 -34.76
C HIS A 462 -37.50 -7.14 -33.72
N GLU A 463 -37.36 -6.03 -33.00
CA GLU A 463 -37.20 -5.97 -31.54
C GLU A 463 -36.22 -6.94 -30.83
N GLY A 464 -35.06 -6.40 -30.43
CA GLY A 464 -34.08 -7.04 -29.54
C GLY A 464 -33.12 -6.01 -28.97
N SER A 465 -33.49 -5.38 -27.84
CA SER A 465 -32.80 -4.17 -27.35
C SER A 465 -31.44 -4.45 -26.72
N VAL A 466 -30.42 -3.69 -27.15
CA VAL A 466 -29.11 -3.60 -26.50
C VAL A 466 -28.84 -2.12 -26.18
N ALA A 467 -29.08 -1.72 -24.93
CA ALA A 467 -28.88 -0.35 -24.48
C ALA A 467 -27.50 -0.16 -23.84
N ILE A 468 -26.62 0.61 -24.49
CA ILE A 468 -25.39 1.15 -23.89
C ILE A 468 -25.69 2.58 -23.39
N PRO A 469 -25.22 3.01 -22.20
CA PRO A 469 -25.67 4.27 -21.60
C PRO A 469 -25.20 5.53 -22.36
N GLY A 470 -26.16 6.38 -22.73
CA GLY A 470 -25.89 7.72 -23.26
C GLY A 470 -25.93 8.79 -22.16
N VAL A 471 -24.94 9.68 -22.12
CA VAL A 471 -24.89 10.79 -21.16
C VAL A 471 -25.89 11.88 -21.54
N LEU A 472 -27.04 11.91 -20.86
CA LEU A 472 -28.04 12.97 -21.00
C LEU A 472 -27.67 14.19 -20.14
N ARG A 473 -27.53 15.35 -20.79
CA ARG A 473 -27.58 16.66 -20.12
C ARG A 473 -29.04 17.07 -19.97
N THR A 474 -29.44 17.53 -18.79
CA THR A 474 -30.76 18.13 -18.56
C THR A 474 -30.84 19.54 -19.17
N PRO A 475 -31.98 19.95 -19.75
CA PRO A 475 -32.15 21.28 -20.35
C PRO A 475 -32.60 22.33 -19.31
N SER A 476 -32.32 23.60 -19.61
CA SER A 476 -32.89 24.76 -18.90
C SER A 476 -33.07 25.93 -19.85
N GLY A 477 -34.11 26.74 -19.65
CA GLY A 477 -34.30 28.03 -20.32
C GLY A 477 -34.95 27.98 -21.71
N LEU A 478 -36.07 28.70 -21.86
CA LEU A 478 -36.81 28.88 -23.11
C LEU A 478 -36.00 29.65 -24.17
N MET A 479 -36.21 29.38 -25.46
CA MET A 479 -36.78 30.34 -26.43
C MET A 479 -37.01 29.68 -27.80
N SER A 480 -37.84 30.32 -28.64
CA SER A 480 -38.29 29.78 -29.93
C SER A 480 -37.60 30.42 -31.14
N GLY A 481 -37.17 29.62 -32.13
CA GLY A 481 -36.78 30.18 -33.45
C GLY A 481 -36.08 29.23 -34.43
N GLN A 482 -36.67 29.11 -35.63
CA GLN A 482 -36.06 28.77 -36.93
C GLN A 482 -35.42 27.37 -37.19
N ARG A 483 -35.70 26.90 -38.42
CA ARG A 483 -35.25 25.64 -39.06
C ARG A 483 -33.74 25.63 -39.33
N GLY A 484 -33.12 24.44 -39.35
CA GLY A 484 -31.70 24.29 -39.71
C GLY A 484 -31.23 22.86 -40.06
N ILE A 485 -31.84 22.24 -41.08
CA ILE A 485 -31.35 21.12 -41.94
C ILE A 485 -30.33 20.11 -41.34
N LEU A 486 -30.74 18.83 -41.32
CA LEU A 486 -29.88 17.66 -41.12
C LEU A 486 -28.79 17.55 -42.21
N ASN A 487 -27.57 17.15 -41.84
CA ASN A 487 -26.77 16.29 -42.71
C ASN A 487 -25.73 15.46 -41.93
N GLY A 488 -25.42 14.27 -42.44
CA GLY A 488 -24.55 13.28 -41.80
C GLY A 488 -23.06 13.47 -42.12
N ALA A 489 -22.22 12.65 -41.48
CA ALA A 489 -20.77 12.69 -41.66
C ALA A 489 -20.33 12.18 -43.05
N GLN A 490 -19.35 12.86 -43.64
CA GLN A 490 -18.50 12.32 -44.69
C GLN A 490 -17.03 12.45 -44.27
N TYR A 491 -16.34 11.32 -44.21
CA TYR A 491 -14.87 11.30 -44.24
C TYR A 491 -14.43 11.36 -45.71
N GLY A 492 -13.54 12.29 -46.03
CA GLY A 492 -12.96 12.43 -47.36
C GLY A 492 -11.69 13.26 -47.30
N ALA A 493 -10.56 12.69 -47.72
CA ALA A 493 -9.25 13.32 -47.60
C ALA A 493 -8.84 14.06 -48.89
N VAL A 494 -8.21 15.24 -48.73
CA VAL A 494 -7.25 15.81 -49.68
C VAL A 494 -6.14 16.48 -48.86
N GLY A 495 -4.88 16.30 -49.25
CA GLY A 495 -3.73 16.92 -48.60
C GLY A 495 -3.36 18.29 -49.20
N GLY A 496 -2.62 19.10 -48.45
CA GLY A 496 -2.07 20.37 -48.92
C GLY A 496 -0.94 20.87 -48.01
N GLN A 497 0.14 21.38 -48.59
CA GLN A 497 1.29 21.89 -47.82
C GLN A 497 1.05 23.31 -47.31
N ILE A 498 1.17 23.46 -45.99
CA ILE A 498 1.81 24.58 -45.27
C ILE A 498 1.77 25.96 -45.96
N LEU A 499 0.92 26.86 -45.48
CA LEU A 499 1.35 28.25 -45.24
C LEU A 499 0.65 28.91 -44.05
N GLN A 500 1.36 28.92 -42.92
CA GLN A 500 1.40 30.02 -41.93
C GLN A 500 0.08 30.64 -41.45
N GLN A 501 -0.54 30.02 -40.44
CA GLN A 501 -1.24 30.75 -39.37
C GLN A 501 -0.75 30.26 -38.00
N GLN A 502 -0.76 31.13 -36.99
CA GLN A 502 0.02 30.93 -35.76
C GLN A 502 -0.56 29.83 -34.86
N LEU A 503 0.30 28.87 -34.47
CA LEU A 503 -0.01 27.88 -33.44
C LEU A 503 -0.25 28.57 -32.08
N ALA A 504 -1.51 28.60 -31.65
CA ALA A 504 -1.83 28.80 -30.23
C ALA A 504 -1.18 27.66 -29.42
N LYS A 505 -0.48 28.01 -28.34
CA LYS A 505 0.31 27.04 -27.55
C LYS A 505 -0.59 25.90 -27.05
N GLY A 506 -0.22 24.67 -27.40
CA GLY A 506 -1.07 23.50 -27.16
C GLY A 506 -1.42 23.30 -25.69
N GLN A 507 -2.73 23.19 -25.41
CA GLN A 507 -3.20 22.63 -24.15
C GLN A 507 -2.82 21.15 -24.12
N ARG A 508 -1.75 20.81 -23.39
CA ARG A 508 -1.62 19.46 -22.81
C ARG A 508 -2.89 19.22 -21.99
N PRO A 509 -3.53 18.03 -22.05
CA PRO A 509 -4.60 17.72 -21.12
C PRO A 509 -4.04 17.85 -19.70
N ARG A 510 -4.56 18.80 -18.91
CA ARG A 510 -4.19 18.92 -17.50
C ARG A 510 -4.65 17.63 -16.82
N ILE A 511 -3.68 16.85 -16.34
CA ILE A 511 -3.93 15.83 -15.32
C ILE A 511 -4.31 16.63 -14.07
N VAL A 512 -5.61 16.85 -13.88
CA VAL A 512 -6.17 17.42 -12.64
C VAL A 512 -5.77 16.48 -11.52
N ASP A 513 -5.01 16.99 -10.55
CA ASP A 513 -4.41 16.16 -9.51
C ASP A 513 -5.49 15.49 -8.64
N SER A 514 -5.17 14.34 -8.06
CA SER A 514 -6.06 13.65 -7.12
C SER A 514 -6.41 14.56 -5.93
N GLN A 515 -5.42 15.34 -5.45
CA GLN A 515 -5.64 16.36 -4.41
C GLN A 515 -6.58 17.48 -4.89
N GLU A 516 -6.40 17.97 -6.12
CA GLU A 516 -7.23 19.04 -6.72
C GLU A 516 -8.70 18.61 -6.88
N ARG A 517 -8.96 17.32 -7.12
CA ARG A 517 -10.34 16.76 -7.12
C ARG A 517 -10.93 16.68 -5.72
N ALA A 518 -10.15 16.20 -4.74
CA ALA A 518 -10.60 16.06 -3.36
C ALA A 518 -10.88 17.42 -2.72
N GLN A 519 -10.10 18.45 -3.05
CA GLN A 519 -10.34 19.83 -2.62
C GLN A 519 -11.63 20.42 -3.23
N ARG A 520 -11.90 20.21 -4.53
CA ARG A 520 -13.19 20.64 -5.12
C ARG A 520 -14.40 19.94 -4.51
N ALA A 521 -14.27 18.65 -4.18
CA ALA A 521 -15.32 17.92 -3.47
C ALA A 521 -15.54 18.49 -2.05
N LEU A 522 -14.47 18.83 -1.34
CA LEU A 522 -14.54 19.48 -0.02
C LEU A 522 -15.25 20.83 -0.08
N ILE A 523 -14.96 21.69 -1.06
CA ILE A 523 -15.62 22.99 -1.24
C ILE A 523 -17.13 22.80 -1.44
N GLY A 524 -17.56 21.90 -2.33
CA GLY A 524 -18.99 21.60 -2.52
C GLY A 524 -19.70 21.06 -1.27
N THR A 525 -18.99 20.30 -0.43
CA THR A 525 -19.50 19.86 0.88
C THR A 525 -19.61 21.02 1.88
N ILE A 526 -18.68 21.97 1.87
CA ILE A 526 -18.75 23.20 2.68
C ILE A 526 -19.95 24.05 2.25
N GLU A 527 -20.14 24.30 0.95
CA GLU A 527 -21.31 25.02 0.42
C GLU A 527 -22.64 24.32 0.77
N ALA A 528 -22.67 22.98 0.78
CA ALA A 528 -23.85 22.21 1.19
C ALA A 528 -24.13 22.38 2.69
N SER A 529 -23.10 22.29 3.53
CA SER A 529 -23.24 22.48 4.98
C SER A 529 -23.61 23.92 5.37
N ILE A 530 -23.08 24.94 4.70
CA ILE A 530 -23.49 26.35 4.92
C ILE A 530 -24.98 26.53 4.62
N ARG A 531 -25.46 26.05 3.48
CA ARG A 531 -26.90 26.08 3.14
C ARG A 531 -27.76 25.30 4.14
N ALA A 532 -27.24 24.24 4.76
CA ALA A 532 -27.93 23.54 5.83
C ALA A 532 -28.02 24.36 7.14
N VAL A 533 -27.03 25.20 7.47
CA VAL A 533 -27.14 26.13 8.62
C VAL A 533 -28.08 27.30 8.33
N GLU A 534 -28.09 27.83 7.11
CA GLU A 534 -29.08 28.83 6.67
C GLU A 534 -30.50 28.27 6.75
N ALA A 535 -30.71 27.05 6.24
CA ALA A 535 -31.99 26.36 6.32
C ALA A 535 -32.43 26.10 7.77
N ALA A 536 -31.50 25.76 8.68
CA ALA A 536 -31.80 25.59 10.10
C ALA A 536 -32.18 26.93 10.78
N GLU A 537 -31.56 28.04 10.40
CA GLU A 537 -31.91 29.36 10.94
C GLU A 537 -33.30 29.83 10.48
N GLU A 538 -33.68 29.54 9.23
CA GLU A 538 -35.05 29.77 8.74
C GLU A 538 -36.07 28.79 9.33
N GLU A 539 -35.71 27.52 9.53
CA GLU A 539 -36.58 26.52 10.16
C GLU A 539 -36.99 26.93 11.58
N MET A 540 -36.08 27.56 12.34
CA MET A 540 -36.35 28.15 13.66
C MET A 540 -37.23 29.40 13.63
N LYS A 541 -37.41 30.07 12.48
CA LYS A 541 -38.29 31.25 12.32
C LYS A 541 -39.73 30.87 11.95
N LYS A 542 -39.95 29.66 11.43
CA LYS A 542 -41.28 29.20 10.99
C LYS A 542 -42.23 29.04 12.19
N PRO A 543 -43.54 29.37 12.04
CA PRO A 543 -44.54 29.00 13.02
C PRO A 543 -44.62 27.47 13.19
N VAL A 544 -45.00 27.04 14.37
CA VAL A 544 -44.97 25.63 14.78
C VAL A 544 -46.14 24.87 14.16
N GLU A 545 -45.86 23.82 13.38
CA GLU A 545 -46.88 22.95 12.78
C GLU A 545 -47.43 21.88 13.74
N ILE A 546 -46.85 21.74 14.94
CA ILE A 546 -47.40 20.89 16.00
C ILE A 546 -48.75 21.49 16.44
N GLN A 547 -49.84 20.83 16.02
CA GLN A 547 -51.11 20.95 16.70
C GLN A 547 -50.94 20.33 18.10
N ILE A 548 -50.61 21.16 19.09
CA ILE A 548 -50.73 20.77 20.51
C ILE A 548 -52.17 20.30 20.69
N PRO A 549 -52.43 19.00 20.96
CA PRO A 549 -53.79 18.51 20.99
C PRO A 549 -54.53 19.22 22.11
N ARG A 550 -55.77 19.64 21.86
CA ARG A 550 -56.61 20.35 22.85
C ARG A 550 -57.16 19.38 23.89
N PHE A 551 -56.25 18.76 24.64
CA PHE A 551 -56.58 18.03 25.85
C PHE A 551 -57.00 19.02 26.92
N ASN A 552 -58.10 18.72 27.61
CA ASN A 552 -58.44 19.39 28.87
C ASN A 552 -57.34 19.09 29.91
N ASP A 553 -57.32 19.86 31.00
CA ASP A 553 -56.19 19.94 31.95
C ASP A 553 -55.99 18.65 32.79
N ASP A 554 -55.44 17.62 32.14
CA ASP A 554 -55.25 16.25 32.62
C ASP A 554 -53.77 16.02 33.01
N PRO A 555 -53.47 15.42 34.18
CA PRO A 555 -52.16 14.88 34.52
C PRO A 555 -51.47 14.04 33.42
N THR A 556 -52.20 13.36 32.54
CA THR A 556 -51.61 12.64 31.39
C THR A 556 -50.99 13.59 30.36
N SER A 557 -51.67 14.70 30.05
CA SER A 557 -51.20 15.73 29.11
C SER A 557 -49.95 16.44 29.63
N ARG A 558 -49.91 16.75 30.93
CA ARG A 558 -48.74 17.39 31.56
C ARG A 558 -47.51 16.47 31.49
N ARG A 559 -47.67 15.18 31.83
CA ARG A 559 -46.62 14.17 31.66
C ARG A 559 -46.15 14.01 30.23
N TRP A 560 -47.06 14.04 29.25
CA TRP A 560 -46.68 13.97 27.83
C TRP A 560 -45.81 15.17 27.42
N ILE A 561 -46.15 16.39 27.87
CA ILE A 561 -45.33 17.59 27.63
C ILE A 561 -43.97 17.46 28.33
N GLU A 562 -43.93 17.03 29.60
CA GLU A 562 -42.70 16.81 30.37
C GLU A 562 -41.77 15.82 29.65
N THR A 563 -42.26 14.62 29.29
CA THR A 563 -41.48 13.61 28.57
C THR A 563 -41.03 14.10 27.18
N LYS A 564 -41.91 14.78 26.42
CA LYS A 564 -41.55 15.30 25.09
C LYS A 564 -40.48 16.40 25.18
N VAL A 565 -40.54 17.27 26.20
CA VAL A 565 -39.49 18.26 26.48
C VAL A 565 -38.17 17.57 26.83
N GLU A 566 -38.16 16.54 27.68
CA GLU A 566 -36.93 15.81 28.00
C GLU A 566 -36.32 15.10 26.77
N VAL A 567 -37.14 14.51 25.91
CA VAL A 567 -36.69 13.86 24.67
C VAL A 567 -36.06 14.86 23.70
N GLU A 568 -36.69 16.01 23.45
CA GLU A 568 -36.10 17.01 22.54
C GLU A 568 -34.89 17.73 23.16
N LYS A 569 -34.83 17.93 24.49
CA LYS A 569 -33.62 18.41 25.18
C LYS A 569 -32.45 17.45 24.95
N GLN A 570 -32.69 16.16 25.13
CA GLN A 570 -31.67 15.11 24.95
C GLN A 570 -31.15 15.12 23.51
N LYS A 571 -32.04 15.09 22.50
CA LYS A 571 -31.67 15.16 21.09
C LYS A 571 -30.83 16.38 20.74
N VAL A 572 -31.22 17.58 21.18
CA VAL A 572 -30.45 18.81 20.92
C VAL A 572 -29.07 18.73 21.61
N GLY A 573 -29.00 18.22 22.84
CA GLY A 573 -27.72 17.98 23.52
C GLY A 573 -26.80 17.01 22.77
N ASP A 574 -27.33 15.91 22.25
CA ASP A 574 -26.58 14.89 21.50
C ASP A 574 -26.14 15.40 20.12
N GLN A 575 -26.97 16.18 19.42
CA GLN A 575 -26.61 16.88 18.17
C GLN A 575 -25.49 17.88 18.40
N LEU A 576 -25.57 18.70 19.47
CA LEU A 576 -24.49 19.62 19.86
C LEU A 576 -23.19 18.87 20.18
N ALA A 577 -23.27 17.70 20.83
CA ALA A 577 -22.10 16.87 21.12
C ALA A 577 -21.46 16.30 19.85
N GLN A 578 -22.25 15.82 18.89
CA GLN A 578 -21.76 15.37 17.59
C GLN A 578 -21.13 16.52 16.79
N MET A 579 -21.79 17.68 16.73
CA MET A 579 -21.30 18.86 16.01
C MET A 579 -20.04 19.45 16.68
N GLY A 580 -19.93 19.38 18.01
CA GLY A 580 -18.73 19.73 18.77
C GLY A 580 -17.56 18.77 18.49
N ALA A 581 -17.80 17.45 18.55
CA ALA A 581 -16.80 16.45 18.19
C ALA A 581 -16.33 16.61 16.73
N ALA A 582 -17.25 16.82 15.78
CA ALA A 582 -16.94 17.08 14.38
C ALA A 582 -16.14 18.38 14.19
N THR A 583 -16.47 19.45 14.91
CA THR A 583 -15.71 20.72 14.89
C THR A 583 -14.28 20.52 15.39
N ALA A 584 -14.10 19.80 16.50
CA ALA A 584 -12.78 19.45 17.03
C ALA A 584 -11.99 18.53 16.06
N GLN A 585 -12.68 17.63 15.35
CA GLN A 585 -12.08 16.75 14.34
C GLN A 585 -11.66 17.54 13.09
N VAL A 586 -12.49 18.45 12.58
CA VAL A 586 -12.12 19.39 11.50
C VAL A 586 -10.89 20.19 11.90
N VAL A 587 -10.84 20.72 13.12
CA VAL A 587 -9.64 21.40 13.65
C VAL A 587 -8.43 20.49 13.61
N GLN A 588 -8.49 19.25 14.12
CA GLN A 588 -7.31 18.36 14.11
C GLN A 588 -6.87 17.92 12.71
N LEU A 589 -7.81 17.62 11.81
CA LEU A 589 -7.49 17.17 10.45
C LEU A 589 -6.89 18.31 9.60
N THR A 590 -7.39 19.53 9.75
CA THR A 590 -6.86 20.74 9.07
C THR A 590 -5.50 21.20 9.62
N ALA A 591 -4.84 20.40 10.46
CA ALA A 591 -3.44 20.58 10.84
C ALA A 591 -2.45 19.89 9.89
N VAL A 592 -2.90 18.90 9.11
CA VAL A 592 -2.06 18.06 8.24
C VAL A 592 -2.40 18.35 6.78
N THR A 593 -1.47 18.98 6.06
CA THR A 593 -1.69 19.49 4.69
C THR A 593 -2.05 18.40 3.68
N ASP A 594 -1.54 17.18 3.87
CA ASP A 594 -1.47 16.19 2.79
C ASP A 594 -2.73 15.29 2.70
N GLU A 595 -3.54 15.23 3.77
CA GLU A 595 -4.79 14.43 3.84
C GLU A 595 -6.09 15.27 3.77
N MET A 596 -5.96 16.58 3.51
CA MET A 596 -6.99 17.61 3.73
C MET A 596 -8.40 17.33 3.17
N GLY A 597 -8.55 16.58 2.07
CA GLY A 597 -9.81 16.46 1.34
C GLY A 597 -10.89 15.61 2.03
N SER A 598 -10.78 14.29 1.92
CA SER A 598 -11.90 13.37 2.23
C SER A 598 -12.30 13.37 3.71
N ARG A 599 -11.32 13.29 4.62
CA ARG A 599 -11.59 13.15 6.07
C ARG A 599 -12.22 14.41 6.66
N VAL A 600 -11.79 15.60 6.22
CA VAL A 600 -12.39 16.88 6.61
C VAL A 600 -13.81 17.00 6.05
N GLY A 601 -14.01 16.59 4.80
CA GLY A 601 -15.33 16.57 4.15
C GLY A 601 -16.35 15.74 4.93
N THR A 602 -15.99 14.55 5.43
CA THR A 602 -16.87 13.74 6.27
C THR A 602 -17.30 14.47 7.54
N ALA A 603 -16.36 15.08 8.27
CA ALA A 603 -16.65 15.80 9.51
C ALA A 603 -17.53 17.05 9.26
N ILE A 604 -17.30 17.77 8.16
CA ILE A 604 -18.13 18.92 7.75
C ILE A 604 -19.54 18.48 7.33
N ALA A 605 -19.68 17.31 6.70
CA ALA A 605 -20.98 16.73 6.38
C ALA A 605 -21.76 16.35 7.66
N THR A 606 -21.08 15.85 8.71
CA THR A 606 -21.71 15.56 10.03
C THR A 606 -22.23 16.83 10.72
N ILE A 607 -21.59 17.99 10.51
CA ILE A 607 -22.13 19.29 10.94
C ILE A 607 -23.38 19.64 10.11
N GLY A 608 -23.28 19.54 8.79
CA GLY A 608 -24.38 19.85 7.86
C GLY A 608 -25.63 18.97 8.05
N SER A 609 -25.49 17.70 8.43
CA SER A 609 -26.61 16.79 8.64
C SER A 609 -27.34 17.00 9.98
N ASN A 610 -26.60 17.33 11.05
CA ASN A 610 -27.20 17.54 12.38
C ASN A 610 -27.82 18.94 12.56
N MET A 611 -27.31 19.94 11.84
CA MET A 611 -27.72 21.34 12.02
C MET A 611 -29.23 21.61 11.73
N PRO A 612 -29.86 21.04 10.67
CA PRO A 612 -31.31 21.16 10.47
C PRO A 612 -32.13 20.47 11.56
N GLU A 613 -31.68 19.30 12.05
CA GLU A 613 -32.35 18.57 13.13
C GLU A 613 -32.32 19.35 14.44
N MET A 614 -31.21 20.01 14.74
CA MET A 614 -31.08 20.92 15.89
C MET A 614 -32.02 22.13 15.76
N GLY A 615 -32.16 22.70 14.55
CA GLY A 615 -33.12 23.77 14.28
C GLY A 615 -34.57 23.33 14.52
N ARG A 616 -34.94 22.10 14.14
CA ARG A 616 -36.26 21.52 14.45
C ARG A 616 -36.45 21.29 15.95
N GLY A 617 -35.51 20.61 16.61
CA GLY A 617 -35.58 20.33 18.06
C GLY A 617 -35.67 21.59 18.92
N VAL A 618 -34.90 22.63 18.60
CA VAL A 618 -34.99 23.94 19.27
C VAL A 618 -36.36 24.59 19.06
N ARG A 619 -36.96 24.52 17.87
CA ARG A 619 -38.32 25.03 17.62
C ARG A 619 -39.38 24.25 18.41
N GLU A 620 -39.29 22.93 18.47
CA GLU A 620 -40.23 22.10 19.24
C GLU A 620 -40.14 22.43 20.74
N LEU A 621 -38.93 22.50 21.30
CA LEU A 621 -38.69 22.93 22.68
C LEU A 621 -39.25 24.33 22.94
N ALA A 622 -38.94 25.30 22.08
CA ALA A 622 -39.46 26.66 22.19
C ALA A 622 -41.00 26.70 22.23
N SER A 623 -41.68 25.79 21.52
CA SER A 623 -43.15 25.70 21.51
C SER A 623 -43.73 25.10 22.80
N LEU A 624 -43.01 24.17 23.43
CA LEU A 624 -43.44 23.45 24.64
C LEU A 624 -43.04 24.15 25.93
N MET A 625 -42.03 25.03 25.90
CA MET A 625 -41.61 25.83 27.05
C MET A 625 -42.70 26.87 27.44
N PRO A 626 -43.15 26.91 28.71
CA PRO A 626 -44.18 27.85 29.16
C PRO A 626 -43.64 29.27 29.40
N ASP A 627 -42.33 29.41 29.60
CA ASP A 627 -41.64 30.67 29.85
C ASP A 627 -41.27 31.35 28.52
N GLU A 628 -41.91 32.48 28.24
CA GLU A 628 -41.72 33.25 27.00
C GLU A 628 -40.34 33.94 26.91
N GLN A 629 -39.72 34.28 28.05
CA GLN A 629 -38.40 34.88 28.07
C GLN A 629 -37.32 33.81 27.79
N ARG A 630 -37.39 32.67 28.49
CA ARG A 630 -36.47 31.54 28.21
C ARG A 630 -36.63 30.97 26.81
N ARG A 631 -37.85 30.99 26.25
CA ARG A 631 -38.10 30.69 24.82
C ARG A 631 -37.31 31.62 23.91
N GLY A 632 -37.35 32.92 24.17
CA GLY A 632 -36.59 33.92 23.43
C GLY A 632 -35.07 33.73 23.55
N ASP A 633 -34.58 33.46 24.76
CA ASP A 633 -33.16 33.24 25.03
C ASP A 633 -32.62 31.97 24.35
N LEU A 634 -33.35 30.85 24.38
CA LEU A 634 -32.97 29.59 23.72
C LEU A 634 -32.85 29.77 22.19
N VAL A 635 -33.87 30.34 21.54
CA VAL A 635 -33.84 30.60 20.09
C VAL A 635 -32.76 31.64 19.74
N GLY A 636 -32.57 32.64 20.60
CA GLY A 636 -31.52 33.65 20.46
C GLY A 636 -30.10 33.07 20.58
N ALA A 637 -29.89 32.07 21.43
CA ALA A 637 -28.63 31.34 21.56
C ALA A 637 -28.40 30.43 20.33
N ALA A 638 -29.41 29.66 19.91
CA ALA A 638 -29.32 28.75 18.78
C ALA A 638 -29.02 29.48 17.45
N ARG A 639 -29.63 30.65 17.20
CA ARG A 639 -29.31 31.47 16.02
C ARG A 639 -27.88 32.02 16.03
N LYS A 640 -27.35 32.41 17.19
CA LYS A 640 -25.93 32.82 17.33
C LYS A 640 -24.98 31.64 17.05
N LEU A 641 -25.37 30.42 17.45
CA LEU A 641 -24.63 29.21 17.14
C LEU A 641 -24.61 28.90 15.63
N CYS A 642 -25.75 29.00 14.94
CA CYS A 642 -25.79 28.89 13.46
C CYS A 642 -24.85 29.91 12.79
N GLY A 643 -24.86 31.17 13.23
CA GLY A 643 -23.92 32.19 12.76
C GLY A 643 -22.46 31.79 12.97
N ALA A 644 -22.10 31.27 14.14
CA ALA A 644 -20.74 30.80 14.43
C ALA A 644 -20.33 29.55 13.63
N PHE A 645 -21.28 28.67 13.27
CA PHE A 645 -21.01 27.57 12.34
C PHE A 645 -20.79 28.08 10.91
N SER A 646 -21.57 29.06 10.46
CA SER A 646 -21.34 29.69 9.15
C SER A 646 -19.97 30.38 9.09
N ASP A 647 -19.60 31.17 10.11
CA ASP A 647 -18.26 31.73 10.28
C ASP A 647 -17.17 30.65 10.18
N PHE A 648 -17.32 29.57 10.95
CA PHE A 648 -16.35 28.48 11.01
C PHE A 648 -16.18 27.80 9.65
N LEU A 649 -17.27 27.41 9.00
CA LEU A 649 -17.26 26.77 7.68
C LEU A 649 -16.61 27.66 6.61
N ASN A 650 -16.87 28.98 6.63
CA ASN A 650 -16.20 29.93 5.76
C ASN A 650 -14.68 30.03 6.05
N THR A 651 -14.25 30.05 7.31
CA THR A 651 -12.80 30.05 7.65
C THR A 651 -12.09 28.74 7.31
N VAL A 652 -12.83 27.63 7.17
CA VAL A 652 -12.29 26.32 6.78
C VAL A 652 -12.27 26.13 5.25
N ASN A 653 -12.96 26.97 4.47
CA ASN A 653 -12.94 26.91 3.01
C ASN A 653 -11.51 27.16 2.47
N PRO A 654 -10.89 26.20 1.74
CA PRO A 654 -9.56 26.36 1.17
C PRO A 654 -9.39 27.59 0.27
N GLU A 655 -10.47 28.09 -0.35
CA GLU A 655 -10.41 29.24 -1.27
C GLU A 655 -10.18 30.59 -0.58
N HIS A 656 -10.35 30.69 0.74
CA HIS A 656 -10.23 31.96 1.48
C HIS A 656 -8.83 32.23 2.05
N GLU A 657 -7.90 31.26 1.96
CA GLU A 657 -6.52 31.33 2.49
C GLU A 657 -6.41 31.89 3.93
N GLU A 658 -7.41 31.59 4.78
CA GLU A 658 -7.52 32.18 6.11
C GLU A 658 -6.40 31.73 7.06
N LYS A 659 -6.03 32.62 8.00
CA LYS A 659 -4.99 32.32 8.96
C LYS A 659 -5.47 31.24 9.91
N ARG A 660 -4.58 30.28 10.20
CA ARG A 660 -4.85 29.15 11.11
C ARG A 660 -5.42 29.59 12.46
N THR A 661 -4.97 30.72 12.99
CA THR A 661 -5.49 31.33 14.23
C THR A 661 -6.94 31.79 14.13
N THR A 662 -7.39 32.24 12.95
CA THR A 662 -8.79 32.61 12.69
C THR A 662 -9.70 31.39 12.80
N VAL A 663 -9.28 30.26 12.20
CA VAL A 663 -10.02 28.98 12.27
C VAL A 663 -10.17 28.50 13.73
N LEU A 664 -9.09 28.57 14.53
CA LEU A 664 -9.14 28.21 15.95
C LEU A 664 -10.03 29.16 16.77
N ALA A 665 -10.06 30.45 16.44
CA ALA A 665 -10.95 31.41 17.08
C ALA A 665 -12.43 31.20 16.71
N ALA A 666 -12.72 30.87 15.45
CA ALA A 666 -14.07 30.54 14.98
C ALA A 666 -14.61 29.25 15.63
N ALA A 667 -13.79 28.18 15.68
CA ALA A 667 -14.10 26.97 16.45
C ALA A 667 -14.35 27.29 17.94
N GLY A 668 -13.53 28.17 18.53
CA GLY A 668 -13.75 28.67 19.89
C GLY A 668 -15.13 29.31 20.10
N ARG A 669 -15.61 30.13 19.15
CA ARG A 669 -16.96 30.74 19.20
C ARG A 669 -18.06 29.70 19.14
N VAL A 670 -17.90 28.65 18.34
CA VAL A 670 -18.85 27.52 18.28
C VAL A 670 -18.99 26.86 19.67
N GLY A 671 -17.88 26.63 20.37
CA GLY A 671 -17.91 26.14 21.76
C GLY A 671 -18.66 27.06 22.72
N ASP A 672 -18.35 28.37 22.68
CA ASP A 672 -18.99 29.37 23.55
C ASP A 672 -20.51 29.42 23.37
N PHE A 673 -21.00 29.39 22.12
CA PHE A 673 -22.44 29.43 21.84
C PHE A 673 -23.14 28.09 22.07
N SER A 674 -22.47 26.94 21.88
CA SER A 674 -23.00 25.63 22.30
C SER A 674 -23.20 25.58 23.81
N GLN A 675 -22.25 26.11 24.60
CA GLN A 675 -22.41 26.24 26.05
C GLN A 675 -23.57 27.18 26.41
N ALA A 676 -23.78 28.27 25.66
CA ALA A 676 -24.92 29.16 25.86
C ALA A 676 -26.26 28.45 25.60
N VAL A 677 -26.38 27.65 24.54
CA VAL A 677 -27.59 26.84 24.27
C VAL A 677 -27.84 25.85 25.41
N ILE A 678 -26.83 25.04 25.80
CA ILE A 678 -27.00 24.06 26.89
C ILE A 678 -27.40 24.73 28.22
N ASN A 679 -26.83 25.90 28.54
CA ASN A 679 -27.19 26.67 29.74
C ASN A 679 -28.65 27.18 29.74
N THR A 680 -29.31 27.29 28.58
CA THR A 680 -30.74 27.65 28.49
C THR A 680 -31.66 26.43 28.53
N LEU A 681 -31.21 25.29 27.99
CA LEU A 681 -31.91 24.01 28.01
C LEU A 681 -32.08 23.49 29.45
N ASP A 682 -30.96 23.28 30.16
CA ASP A 682 -30.93 22.88 31.56
C ASP A 682 -30.08 23.88 32.35
N GLU A 683 -30.58 24.30 33.53
CA GLU A 683 -29.83 25.18 34.41
C GLU A 683 -28.67 24.39 35.04
N PRO A 684 -27.39 24.67 34.69
CA PRO A 684 -26.31 23.79 35.12
C PRO A 684 -26.01 24.04 36.59
N THR A 685 -25.87 22.96 37.36
CA THR A 685 -25.47 23.04 38.77
C THR A 685 -24.11 23.73 38.92
N SER A 686 -23.85 24.29 40.10
CA SER A 686 -22.57 24.98 40.36
C SER A 686 -21.37 24.08 40.12
N GLU A 687 -21.51 22.78 40.43
CA GLU A 687 -20.49 21.74 40.22
C GLU A 687 -20.16 21.56 38.73
N VAL A 688 -21.17 21.41 37.87
CA VAL A 688 -20.98 21.25 36.41
C VAL A 688 -20.31 22.49 35.80
N LYS A 689 -20.70 23.69 36.22
CA LYS A 689 -20.05 24.95 35.78
C LYS A 689 -18.56 24.96 36.16
N THR A 690 -18.25 24.72 37.43
CA THR A 690 -16.84 24.67 37.87
C THR A 690 -16.04 23.56 37.19
N PHE A 691 -16.65 22.41 36.87
CA PHE A 691 -15.99 21.34 36.12
C PHE A 691 -15.65 21.76 34.68
N HIS A 692 -16.56 22.42 33.98
CA HIS A 692 -16.32 22.91 32.61
C HIS A 692 -15.26 24.03 32.60
N ASP A 693 -15.35 24.98 33.53
CA ASP A 693 -14.37 26.07 33.67
C ASP A 693 -12.97 25.53 34.01
N HIS A 694 -12.87 24.54 34.91
CA HIS A 694 -11.61 23.89 35.27
C HIS A 694 -11.00 23.11 34.08
N LEU A 695 -11.80 22.43 33.25
CA LEU A 695 -11.31 21.76 32.04
C LEU A 695 -10.64 22.75 31.08
N VAL A 696 -11.30 23.88 30.80
CA VAL A 696 -10.76 24.93 29.92
C VAL A 696 -9.55 25.60 30.57
N GLN A 697 -9.52 25.76 31.89
CA GLN A 697 -8.36 26.32 32.59
C GLN A 697 -7.14 25.39 32.58
N ARG A 698 -7.31 24.07 32.75
CA ARG A 698 -6.21 23.10 32.61
C ARG A 698 -5.62 23.12 31.20
N ALA A 699 -6.45 23.21 30.16
CA ALA A 699 -5.96 23.38 28.79
C ALA A 699 -5.14 24.68 28.59
N LYS A 700 -5.56 25.80 29.21
CA LYS A 700 -4.76 27.05 29.23
C LYS A 700 -3.44 26.89 30.00
N ASN A 701 -3.41 26.07 31.06
CA ASN A 701 -2.18 25.77 31.79
C ASN A 701 -1.18 25.02 30.88
N VAL A 702 -1.63 24.02 30.11
CA VAL A 702 -0.79 23.33 29.10
C VAL A 702 -0.23 24.34 28.08
N ALA A 703 -1.06 25.25 27.55
CA ALA A 703 -0.60 26.32 26.66
C ALA A 703 0.44 27.25 27.30
N THR A 704 0.34 27.50 28.61
CA THR A 704 1.30 28.32 29.36
C THR A 704 2.64 27.61 29.52
N SER A 705 2.64 26.32 29.89
CA SER A 705 3.85 25.49 29.93
C SER A 705 4.49 25.36 28.54
N THR A 706 3.70 25.13 27.49
CA THR A 706 4.22 25.04 26.12
C THR A 706 4.84 26.35 25.66
N ALA A 707 4.28 27.51 26.03
CA ALA A 707 4.89 28.81 25.70
C ALA A 707 6.28 28.97 26.34
N GLN A 708 6.49 28.45 27.55
CA GLN A 708 7.80 28.43 28.20
C GLN A 708 8.77 27.44 27.53
N LEU A 709 8.31 26.23 27.21
CA LEU A 709 9.08 25.23 26.45
C LEU A 709 9.56 25.79 25.09
N VAL A 710 8.67 26.45 24.36
CA VAL A 710 8.96 27.09 23.06
C VAL A 710 9.91 28.28 23.21
N LEU A 711 9.89 28.99 24.34
CA LEU A 711 10.89 30.02 24.65
C LEU A 711 12.29 29.39 24.83
N ARG A 712 12.39 28.28 25.59
CA ARG A 712 13.67 27.55 25.79
C ARG A 712 14.22 26.98 24.49
N ALA A 713 13.37 26.37 23.67
CA ALA A 713 13.73 25.90 22.34
C ALA A 713 14.28 27.03 21.45
N LYS A 714 13.69 28.22 21.51
CA LYS A 714 14.19 29.39 20.77
C LYS A 714 15.57 29.84 21.25
N THR A 715 15.83 29.85 22.55
CA THR A 715 17.18 30.11 23.09
C THR A 715 18.20 29.10 22.56
N ILE A 716 17.90 27.80 22.62
CA ILE A 716 18.76 26.74 22.08
C ILE A 716 18.99 26.91 20.56
N SER A 717 17.96 27.30 19.81
CA SER A 717 18.11 27.57 18.36
C SER A 717 18.99 28.78 18.06
N ALA A 718 19.11 29.75 18.98
CA ALA A 718 20.03 30.89 18.86
C ALA A 718 21.47 30.55 19.32
N GLU A 719 21.62 29.51 20.16
CA GLU A 719 22.91 28.93 20.60
C GLU A 719 23.46 27.87 19.62
N CYS A 720 22.84 27.70 18.44
CA CYS A 720 23.18 26.67 17.45
C CYS A 720 23.86 27.25 16.20
N GLU A 721 25.05 26.75 15.87
CA GLU A 721 25.84 27.20 14.71
C GLU A 721 25.43 26.52 13.37
N GLU A 722 24.63 25.45 13.40
CA GLU A 722 24.19 24.71 12.21
C GLU A 722 22.77 25.15 11.77
N PRO A 723 22.60 25.88 10.65
CA PRO A 723 21.29 26.41 10.24
C PRO A 723 20.23 25.32 10.05
N ALA A 724 20.64 24.16 9.52
CA ALA A 724 19.76 23.02 9.28
C ALA A 724 19.24 22.32 10.57
N LEU A 725 19.79 22.66 11.74
CA LEU A 725 19.27 22.25 13.05
C LEU A 725 18.52 23.39 13.74
N GLN A 726 19.00 24.63 13.60
CA GLN A 726 18.27 25.84 14.01
C GLN A 726 16.85 25.87 13.41
N ASP A 727 16.72 25.68 12.10
CA ASP A 727 15.42 25.65 11.40
C ASP A 727 14.52 24.51 11.88
N LYS A 728 15.08 23.34 12.22
CA LYS A 728 14.30 22.19 12.75
C LYS A 728 13.78 22.46 14.15
N VAL A 729 14.62 22.92 15.07
CA VAL A 729 14.20 23.27 16.44
C VAL A 729 13.12 24.36 16.40
N ILE A 730 13.26 25.36 15.51
CA ILE A 730 12.24 26.39 15.29
C ILE A 730 10.96 25.79 14.69
N HIS A 731 11.04 24.87 13.73
CA HIS A 731 9.88 24.19 13.16
C HIS A 731 9.13 23.36 14.22
N SER A 732 9.82 22.45 14.91
CA SER A 732 9.23 21.56 15.93
C SER A 732 8.67 22.35 17.12
N ALA A 733 9.31 23.45 17.53
CA ALA A 733 8.76 24.36 18.54
C ALA A 733 7.49 25.08 18.05
N THR A 734 7.44 25.44 16.76
CA THR A 734 6.27 26.05 16.13
C THR A 734 5.12 25.04 15.99
N GLN A 735 5.39 23.78 15.65
CA GLN A 735 4.39 22.71 15.64
C GLN A 735 3.84 22.43 17.04
N CYS A 736 4.69 22.38 18.07
CA CYS A 736 4.26 22.22 19.47
C CYS A 736 3.34 23.36 19.95
N ALA A 737 3.65 24.61 19.57
CA ALA A 737 2.78 25.76 19.80
C ALA A 737 1.42 25.64 19.06
N TYR A 738 1.42 25.19 17.80
CA TYR A 738 0.18 24.99 17.04
C TYR A 738 -0.67 23.84 17.57
N ALA A 739 -0.06 22.69 17.91
CA ALA A 739 -0.76 21.55 18.52
C ALA A 739 -1.41 21.95 19.86
N THR A 740 -0.72 22.72 20.68
CA THR A 740 -1.28 23.17 21.97
C THR A 740 -2.36 24.24 21.79
N SER A 741 -2.24 25.10 20.78
CA SER A 741 -3.32 26.04 20.39
C SER A 741 -4.57 25.29 19.91
N GLN A 742 -4.40 24.18 19.18
CA GLN A 742 -5.48 23.29 18.78
C GLN A 742 -6.10 22.57 19.99
N LEU A 743 -5.29 22.10 20.94
CA LEU A 743 -5.78 21.51 22.19
C LEU A 743 -6.69 22.47 22.97
N VAL A 744 -6.32 23.75 23.09
CA VAL A 744 -7.16 24.78 23.75
C VAL A 744 -8.45 25.03 22.97
N ALA A 745 -8.40 25.09 21.64
CA ALA A 745 -9.60 25.24 20.80
C ALA A 745 -10.54 24.03 20.95
N CYS A 746 -10.02 22.81 20.84
CA CYS A 746 -10.75 21.57 21.07
C CYS A 746 -11.39 21.54 22.48
N ALA A 747 -10.62 21.87 23.52
CA ALA A 747 -11.13 21.89 24.90
C ALA A 747 -12.31 22.86 25.08
N ARG A 748 -12.28 24.04 24.45
CA ARG A 748 -13.41 24.99 24.47
C ARG A 748 -14.62 24.49 23.68
N VAL A 749 -14.40 23.82 22.55
CA VAL A 749 -15.47 23.22 21.75
C VAL A 749 -16.17 22.10 22.49
N VAL A 750 -15.42 21.22 23.17
CA VAL A 750 -15.98 20.02 23.80
C VAL A 750 -16.36 20.16 25.26
N ALA A 751 -15.93 21.21 25.97
CA ALA A 751 -16.31 21.47 27.37
C ALA A 751 -17.83 21.36 27.64
N PRO A 752 -18.74 22.01 26.87
CA PRO A 752 -20.18 21.89 27.08
C PRO A 752 -20.73 20.46 26.98
N THR A 753 -20.02 19.56 26.31
CA THR A 753 -20.49 18.21 25.93
C THR A 753 -19.49 17.12 26.31
N ILE A 754 -18.64 17.36 27.32
CA ILE A 754 -17.53 16.48 27.70
C ILE A 754 -17.97 15.12 28.26
N ASP A 755 -19.23 14.96 28.66
CA ASP A 755 -19.81 13.65 29.00
C ASP A 755 -20.00 12.72 27.79
N SER A 756 -19.96 13.25 26.55
CA SER A 756 -20.01 12.44 25.34
C SER A 756 -18.66 11.76 25.06
N PRO A 757 -18.62 10.42 24.85
CA PRO A 757 -17.36 9.71 24.61
C PRO A 757 -16.64 10.18 23.35
N ALA A 758 -17.36 10.61 22.31
CA ALA A 758 -16.77 11.17 21.09
C ALA A 758 -15.99 12.47 21.38
N CYS A 759 -16.53 13.33 22.26
CA CYS A 759 -15.87 14.55 22.72
C CYS A 759 -14.60 14.24 23.55
N GLN A 760 -14.65 13.23 24.43
CA GLN A 760 -13.50 12.78 25.21
C GLN A 760 -12.40 12.19 24.31
N GLU A 761 -12.76 11.45 23.27
CA GLU A 761 -11.81 10.91 22.29
C GLU A 761 -11.11 12.03 21.52
N GLN A 762 -11.85 13.01 20.99
CA GLN A 762 -11.23 14.13 20.27
C GLN A 762 -10.27 14.93 21.16
N LEU A 763 -10.63 15.19 22.42
CA LEU A 763 -9.73 15.90 23.35
C LEU A 763 -8.50 15.06 23.72
N THR A 764 -8.67 13.75 23.89
CA THR A 764 -7.56 12.79 24.12
C THR A 764 -6.65 12.67 22.90
N SER A 765 -7.19 12.76 21.68
CA SER A 765 -6.42 12.80 20.43
C SER A 765 -5.57 14.07 20.33
N ALA A 766 -6.16 15.25 20.57
CA ALA A 766 -5.42 16.52 20.61
C ALA A 766 -4.31 16.51 21.68
N ALA A 767 -4.56 15.93 22.85
CA ALA A 767 -3.55 15.78 23.90
C ALA A 767 -2.38 14.89 23.44
N LYS A 768 -2.66 13.74 22.80
CA LYS A 768 -1.62 12.87 22.22
C LYS A 768 -0.81 13.54 21.11
N GLN A 769 -1.40 14.48 20.35
CA GLN A 769 -0.68 15.28 19.36
C GLN A 769 0.29 16.27 20.03
N VAL A 770 -0.11 16.91 21.13
CA VAL A 770 0.79 17.77 21.93
C VAL A 770 1.95 16.96 22.52
N ALA A 771 1.68 15.78 23.10
CA ALA A 771 2.74 14.92 23.65
C ALA A 771 3.82 14.58 22.61
N ARG A 772 3.42 14.15 21.41
CA ARG A 772 4.35 13.86 20.30
C ARG A 772 5.14 15.10 19.88
N ALA A 773 4.49 16.25 19.72
CA ALA A 773 5.18 17.48 19.36
C ALA A 773 6.17 17.99 20.43
N VAL A 774 6.02 17.56 21.69
CA VAL A 774 7.00 17.76 22.76
C VAL A 774 8.15 16.75 22.65
N GLU A 775 7.86 15.47 22.38
CA GLU A 775 8.88 14.42 22.15
C GLU A 775 9.78 14.75 20.94
N ASP A 776 9.19 15.10 19.79
CA ASP A 776 9.91 15.50 18.58
C ASP A 776 10.80 16.73 18.83
N LEU A 777 10.28 17.73 19.53
CA LEU A 777 11.02 18.93 19.92
C LEU A 777 12.21 18.63 20.84
N LEU A 778 12.06 17.69 21.78
CA LEU A 778 13.17 17.26 22.64
C LEU A 778 14.28 16.55 21.84
N ILE A 779 13.92 15.75 20.85
CA ILE A 779 14.87 15.04 19.98
C ILE A 779 15.67 16.05 19.13
N ASP A 780 14.99 17.00 18.48
CA ASP A 780 15.66 18.06 17.71
C ASP A 780 16.53 18.96 18.62
N ALA A 781 16.02 19.35 19.78
CA ALA A 781 16.76 20.17 20.74
C ALA A 781 17.98 19.43 21.33
N GLN A 782 17.90 18.12 21.57
CA GLN A 782 19.07 17.31 21.93
C GLN A 782 20.11 17.32 20.79
N GLY A 783 19.65 17.25 19.54
CA GLY A 783 20.49 17.38 18.35
C GLY A 783 21.22 18.73 18.25
N ALA A 784 20.58 19.83 18.67
CA ALA A 784 21.20 21.14 18.75
C ALA A 784 22.15 21.29 19.96
N CYS A 785 21.69 20.94 21.18
CA CYS A 785 22.48 21.05 22.42
C CYS A 785 23.77 20.22 22.41
N THR A 786 23.80 19.09 21.69
CA THR A 786 25.00 18.25 21.53
C THR A 786 26.03 18.81 20.54
N ARG A 787 25.69 19.86 19.78
CA ARG A 787 26.55 20.52 18.79
C ARG A 787 26.82 22.00 19.08
N SER A 788 26.20 22.57 20.11
CA SER A 788 26.47 23.94 20.57
C SER A 788 27.84 24.03 21.24
N THR A 789 28.51 25.17 21.05
CA THR A 789 29.80 25.52 21.68
C THR A 789 29.65 26.08 23.11
N GLY A 790 28.42 26.29 23.59
CA GLY A 790 28.10 26.79 24.93
C GLY A 790 27.90 25.71 26.01
N ASP A 791 27.23 26.08 27.11
CA ASP A 791 26.89 25.19 28.23
C ASP A 791 25.68 24.28 27.92
N GLY A 792 25.73 23.58 26.77
CA GLY A 792 24.60 22.86 26.18
C GLY A 792 24.00 21.75 27.06
N LYS A 793 24.72 21.29 28.09
CA LYS A 793 24.19 20.40 29.13
C LYS A 793 23.13 21.08 29.99
N LYS A 794 23.34 22.36 30.31
CA LYS A 794 22.38 23.18 31.05
C LYS A 794 21.20 23.55 30.16
N SER A 795 21.43 24.01 28.93
CA SER A 795 20.34 24.31 27.99
C SER A 795 19.46 23.06 27.72
N PHE A 796 20.06 21.86 27.65
CA PHE A 796 19.31 20.60 27.57
C PHE A 796 18.53 20.26 28.86
N TYR A 797 19.06 20.56 30.04
CA TYR A 797 18.32 20.39 31.30
C TYR A 797 17.12 21.34 31.39
N ASP A 798 17.33 22.63 31.10
CA ASP A 798 16.29 23.67 31.13
C ASP A 798 15.11 23.35 30.17
N ILE A 799 15.36 22.78 28.98
CA ILE A 799 14.28 22.36 28.07
C ILE A 799 13.61 21.03 28.51
N HIS A 800 14.37 20.10 29.10
CA HIS A 800 13.82 18.85 29.63
C HIS A 800 12.91 19.11 30.85
N GLU A 801 13.28 20.02 31.75
CA GLU A 801 12.41 20.46 32.84
C GLU A 801 11.13 21.11 32.29
N ALA A 802 11.25 22.03 31.33
CA ALA A 802 10.09 22.66 30.69
C ALA A 802 9.17 21.64 29.99
N SER A 803 9.71 20.57 29.38
CA SER A 803 8.89 19.51 28.80
C SER A 803 8.15 18.68 29.84
N GLN A 804 8.79 18.38 30.99
CA GLN A 804 8.14 17.68 32.09
C GLN A 804 6.97 18.51 32.66
N GLN A 805 7.10 19.84 32.69
CA GLN A 805 6.01 20.75 33.07
C GLN A 805 4.85 20.77 32.06
N VAL A 806 5.11 20.53 30.76
CA VAL A 806 4.04 20.32 29.76
C VAL A 806 3.36 18.97 29.96
N THR A 807 4.13 17.88 30.10
CA THR A 807 3.59 16.52 30.32
C THR A 807 2.76 16.45 31.59
N ALA A 808 3.22 17.01 32.71
CA ALA A 808 2.47 17.03 33.96
C ALA A 808 1.13 17.80 33.85
N ALA A 809 1.12 18.93 33.13
CA ALA A 809 -0.12 19.66 32.86
C ALA A 809 -1.07 18.90 31.90
N LEU A 810 -0.50 18.09 30.98
CA LEU A 810 -1.25 17.26 30.05
C LEU A 810 -1.89 16.05 30.76
N ASP A 811 -1.16 15.41 31.67
CA ASP A 811 -1.66 14.31 32.51
C ASP A 811 -2.75 14.80 33.48
N ASP A 812 -2.58 16.00 34.06
CA ASP A 812 -3.60 16.67 34.88
C ASP A 812 -4.89 16.98 34.10
N LEU A 813 -4.77 17.44 32.85
CA LEU A 813 -5.91 17.61 31.94
C LEU A 813 -6.57 16.27 31.59
N LEU A 814 -5.80 15.25 31.23
CA LEU A 814 -6.31 13.91 30.88
C LEU A 814 -6.92 13.18 32.08
N LEU A 815 -6.41 13.42 33.29
CA LEU A 815 -7.03 12.96 34.53
C LEU A 815 -8.38 13.65 34.73
N HIS A 816 -8.45 14.97 34.56
CA HIS A 816 -9.70 15.73 34.69
C HIS A 816 -10.79 15.28 33.70
N VAL A 817 -10.42 14.92 32.46
CA VAL A 817 -11.35 14.33 31.48
C VAL A 817 -11.88 12.96 31.97
N LYS A 818 -11.02 12.11 32.54
CA LYS A 818 -11.41 10.82 33.10
C LYS A 818 -12.18 10.94 34.42
N THR A 819 -12.03 12.04 35.14
CA THR A 819 -12.73 12.32 36.41
C THR A 819 -13.94 13.23 36.23
N SER A 820 -14.69 13.08 35.12
CA SER A 820 -16.08 13.57 35.06
C SER A 820 -16.85 13.04 36.28
N PRO A 821 -17.66 13.86 36.98
CA PRO A 821 -18.40 13.45 38.17
C PRO A 821 -19.29 12.20 37.98
N LYS A 822 -19.69 11.90 36.73
CA LYS A 822 -20.46 10.71 36.37
C LYS A 822 -19.61 9.44 36.26
N LEU A 823 -18.30 9.56 35.98
CA LEU A 823 -17.41 8.43 35.69
C LEU A 823 -16.63 7.92 36.91
N ILE A 824 -16.23 8.82 37.83
CA ILE A 824 -15.51 8.45 39.06
C ILE A 824 -16.26 7.35 39.83
N ARG A 825 -17.59 7.52 39.92
CA ARG A 825 -18.56 6.67 40.63
C ARG A 825 -18.70 5.25 40.07
N THR A 826 -18.00 4.91 38.99
CA THR A 826 -18.11 3.61 38.31
C THR A 826 -16.79 2.80 38.34
N THR A 827 -15.65 3.43 38.64
CA THR A 827 -14.33 2.82 38.39
C THR A 827 -13.46 2.49 39.61
N GLN A 828 -13.63 3.13 40.77
CA GLN A 828 -12.73 2.89 41.92
C GLN A 828 -13.23 1.88 42.95
N GLU A 829 -14.53 1.58 42.99
CA GLU A 829 -15.15 0.81 44.09
C GLU A 829 -15.05 -0.72 43.90
N ASN A 830 -14.79 -1.22 42.67
CA ASN A 830 -14.96 -2.65 42.32
C ASN A 830 -13.72 -3.40 41.77
N TYR A 831 -12.53 -2.79 41.76
CA TYR A 831 -11.34 -3.45 41.18
C TYR A 831 -10.98 -4.78 41.88
N GLU A 832 -11.00 -4.79 43.21
CA GLU A 832 -10.68 -6.00 44.00
C GLU A 832 -11.71 -7.11 43.73
N TYR A 833 -12.99 -6.77 43.63
CA TYR A 833 -14.06 -7.72 43.30
C TYR A 833 -13.85 -8.41 41.94
N GLU A 834 -13.55 -7.63 40.89
CA GLU A 834 -13.28 -8.20 39.56
C GLU A 834 -12.02 -9.08 39.54
N GLN A 835 -11.01 -8.79 40.37
CA GLN A 835 -9.85 -9.67 40.51
C GLN A 835 -10.20 -10.97 41.25
N ILE A 836 -10.99 -10.93 42.34
CA ILE A 836 -11.45 -12.16 43.03
C ILE A 836 -12.17 -13.08 42.04
N LEU A 837 -13.15 -12.54 41.28
CA LEU A 837 -13.86 -13.32 40.25
C LEU A 837 -12.90 -13.90 39.20
N ASN A 838 -11.99 -13.09 38.67
CA ASN A 838 -11.10 -13.52 37.59
C ASN A 838 -10.05 -14.55 38.03
N GLN A 839 -9.50 -14.46 39.24
CA GLN A 839 -8.53 -15.45 39.72
C GLN A 839 -9.23 -16.74 40.16
N SER A 840 -10.36 -16.66 40.89
CA SER A 840 -11.13 -17.86 41.29
C SER A 840 -11.70 -18.64 40.10
N ARG A 841 -12.17 -17.97 39.04
CA ARG A 841 -12.60 -18.66 37.80
C ARG A 841 -11.46 -19.39 37.09
N LYS A 842 -10.22 -18.89 37.14
CA LYS A 842 -9.05 -19.60 36.58
C LYS A 842 -8.74 -20.86 37.40
N ILE A 843 -8.85 -20.82 38.73
CA ILE A 843 -8.67 -22.01 39.60
C ILE A 843 -9.69 -23.10 39.26
N ILE A 844 -10.98 -22.72 39.16
CA ILE A 844 -12.09 -23.64 38.85
C ILE A 844 -11.87 -24.30 37.49
N THR A 845 -11.47 -23.52 36.47
CA THR A 845 -11.25 -24.00 35.09
C THR A 845 -9.88 -24.64 34.86
N HIS A 846 -8.97 -24.67 35.84
CA HIS A 846 -7.58 -25.08 35.63
C HIS A 846 -7.42 -26.58 35.37
N GLN A 847 -6.69 -26.91 34.30
CA GLN A 847 -6.27 -28.28 33.95
C GLN A 847 -4.73 -28.44 33.88
N GLY A 848 -3.98 -27.42 34.32
CA GLY A 848 -2.52 -27.41 34.35
C GLY A 848 -1.92 -27.70 35.74
N PRO A 849 -0.63 -27.37 35.96
CA PRO A 849 0.09 -27.63 37.22
C PRO A 849 -0.57 -27.00 38.47
N THR A 850 -0.50 -27.70 39.60
CA THR A 850 -1.09 -27.25 40.88
C THR A 850 -0.47 -25.94 41.39
N GLU A 851 0.80 -25.67 41.06
CA GLU A 851 1.50 -24.43 41.43
C GLU A 851 0.82 -23.16 40.87
N ASP A 852 0.29 -23.22 39.64
CA ASP A 852 -0.47 -22.10 39.06
C ASP A 852 -1.82 -21.92 39.76
N MET A 853 -2.49 -22.99 40.19
CA MET A 853 -3.74 -22.92 40.99
C MET A 853 -3.47 -22.27 42.35
N VAL A 854 -2.39 -22.66 43.02
CA VAL A 854 -1.96 -22.09 44.29
C VAL A 854 -1.66 -20.59 44.14
N ARG A 855 -0.89 -20.19 43.12
CA ARG A 855 -0.56 -18.77 42.86
C ARG A 855 -1.81 -17.93 42.56
N GLN A 856 -2.79 -18.50 41.85
CA GLN A 856 -4.09 -17.86 41.62
C GLN A 856 -4.90 -17.74 42.93
N GLY A 857 -4.85 -18.76 43.80
CA GLY A 857 -5.48 -18.77 45.12
C GLY A 857 -4.93 -17.68 46.04
N GLU A 858 -3.60 -17.57 46.16
CA GLU A 858 -2.95 -16.50 46.92
C GLU A 858 -3.29 -15.10 46.40
N SER A 859 -3.48 -14.95 45.08
CA SER A 859 -3.95 -13.69 44.48
C SER A 859 -5.40 -13.40 44.88
N ALA A 860 -6.32 -14.38 44.74
CA ALA A 860 -7.73 -14.22 45.13
C ALA A 860 -7.88 -13.87 46.62
N ILE A 861 -7.13 -14.56 47.50
CA ILE A 861 -7.07 -14.30 48.94
C ILE A 861 -6.63 -12.86 49.24
N ARG A 862 -5.64 -12.33 48.50
CA ARG A 862 -5.16 -10.95 48.67
C ARG A 862 -6.26 -9.94 48.34
N HIS A 863 -6.88 -10.07 47.17
CA HIS A 863 -7.95 -9.17 46.72
C HIS A 863 -9.18 -9.26 47.65
N SER A 864 -9.49 -10.45 48.15
CA SER A 864 -10.58 -10.65 49.11
C SER A 864 -10.37 -9.98 50.46
N ARG A 865 -9.12 -9.85 50.94
CA ARG A 865 -8.81 -9.08 52.14
C ARG A 865 -8.96 -7.57 51.92
N LEU A 866 -8.46 -7.07 50.79
CA LEU A 866 -8.61 -5.66 50.42
C LEU A 866 -10.09 -5.27 50.24
N LEU A 867 -10.92 -6.17 49.72
CA LEU A 867 -12.37 -5.97 49.66
C LEU A 867 -13.01 -5.95 51.06
N VAL A 868 -12.63 -6.84 51.97
CA VAL A 868 -13.11 -6.81 53.38
C VAL A 868 -12.72 -5.50 54.06
N GLU A 869 -11.47 -5.05 53.92
CA GLU A 869 -11.00 -3.76 54.45
C GLU A 869 -11.78 -2.57 53.85
N GLN A 870 -12.16 -2.64 52.56
CA GLN A 870 -13.01 -1.64 51.92
C GLN A 870 -14.45 -1.64 52.47
N MET A 871 -15.07 -2.82 52.66
CA MET A 871 -16.43 -2.94 53.20
C MET A 871 -16.51 -2.50 54.67
N GLU A 872 -15.49 -2.78 55.49
CA GLU A 872 -15.40 -2.29 56.87
C GLU A 872 -15.20 -0.76 56.89
N ALA A 873 -14.34 -0.22 56.03
CA ALA A 873 -14.14 1.22 55.89
C ALA A 873 -15.37 1.98 55.33
N GLU A 874 -16.25 1.32 54.56
CA GLU A 874 -17.54 1.89 54.17
C GLU A 874 -18.58 1.77 55.30
N ALA A 875 -18.58 0.68 56.07
CA ALA A 875 -19.46 0.53 57.23
C ALA A 875 -19.23 1.61 58.31
N ASP A 876 -18.01 2.16 58.40
CA ASP A 876 -17.67 3.33 59.22
C ASP A 876 -18.11 4.68 58.61
N ARG A 877 -18.33 4.76 57.29
CA ARG A 877 -18.84 5.97 56.60
C ARG A 877 -20.36 6.02 56.48
N SER A 878 -20.99 4.85 56.35
CA SER A 878 -22.41 4.66 56.00
C SER A 878 -23.18 4.04 57.17
N PRO A 879 -23.50 4.79 58.24
CA PRO A 879 -24.08 4.24 59.48
C PRO A 879 -25.42 3.52 59.27
N GLU A 880 -26.23 3.93 58.30
CA GLU A 880 -27.50 3.29 57.92
C GLU A 880 -27.34 1.88 57.33
N ARG A 881 -26.14 1.56 56.82
CA ARG A 881 -25.80 0.29 56.15
C ARG A 881 -24.81 -0.56 56.96
N ARG A 882 -24.30 -0.02 58.08
CA ARG A 882 -23.20 -0.56 58.89
C ARG A 882 -23.32 -2.05 59.16
N ASP A 883 -24.38 -2.47 59.84
CA ASP A 883 -24.49 -3.86 60.32
C ASP A 883 -24.52 -4.87 59.16
N ARG A 884 -25.20 -4.53 58.06
CA ARG A 884 -25.28 -5.36 56.86
C ARG A 884 -23.95 -5.43 56.09
N LEU A 885 -23.21 -4.32 56.02
CA LEU A 885 -21.85 -4.31 55.45
C LEU A 885 -20.88 -5.13 56.30
N LEU A 886 -20.96 -5.03 57.63
CA LEU A 886 -20.13 -5.83 58.55
C LEU A 886 -20.50 -7.33 58.54
N ASP A 887 -21.77 -7.70 58.34
CA ASP A 887 -22.17 -9.09 58.14
C ASP A 887 -21.68 -9.65 56.80
N ALA A 888 -21.77 -8.87 55.73
CA ALA A 888 -21.24 -9.24 54.42
C ALA A 888 -19.71 -9.38 54.46
N ALA A 889 -19.00 -8.42 55.05
CA ALA A 889 -17.54 -8.48 55.27
C ALA A 889 -17.13 -9.70 56.10
N ARG A 890 -17.86 -10.02 57.20
CA ARG A 890 -17.65 -11.24 57.99
C ARG A 890 -17.87 -12.52 57.19
N SER A 891 -18.85 -12.54 56.28
CA SER A 891 -19.10 -13.69 55.40
C SER A 891 -17.95 -13.90 54.40
N VAL A 892 -17.53 -12.83 53.71
CA VAL A 892 -16.38 -12.84 52.78
C VAL A 892 -15.08 -13.24 53.50
N ALA A 893 -14.85 -12.74 54.72
CA ALA A 893 -13.70 -13.11 55.55
C ALA A 893 -13.70 -14.61 55.92
N GLN A 894 -14.86 -15.19 56.27
CA GLN A 894 -14.98 -16.63 56.53
C GLN A 894 -14.71 -17.48 55.29
N ALA A 895 -15.23 -17.08 54.12
CA ALA A 895 -14.92 -17.75 52.85
C ALA A 895 -13.43 -17.63 52.50
N THR A 896 -12.82 -16.47 52.73
CA THR A 896 -11.37 -16.23 52.56
C THR A 896 -10.53 -17.13 53.46
N SER A 897 -10.94 -17.35 54.71
CA SER A 897 -10.23 -18.28 55.62
C SER A 897 -10.25 -19.72 55.09
N ARG A 898 -11.41 -20.21 54.62
CA ARG A 898 -11.52 -21.54 54.02
C ARG A 898 -10.64 -21.68 52.77
N MET A 899 -10.53 -20.62 51.96
CA MET A 899 -9.65 -20.58 50.80
C MET A 899 -8.17 -20.58 51.17
N ILE A 900 -7.78 -19.86 52.23
CA ILE A 900 -6.42 -19.88 52.78
C ILE A 900 -6.03 -21.30 53.18
N ASP A 901 -6.89 -22.01 53.89
CA ASP A 901 -6.56 -23.33 54.42
C ASP A 901 -6.53 -24.40 53.31
N ALA A 902 -7.46 -24.37 52.36
CA ALA A 902 -7.40 -25.22 51.16
C ALA A 902 -6.19 -24.92 50.26
N THR A 903 -5.73 -23.66 50.20
CA THR A 903 -4.52 -23.29 49.44
C THR A 903 -3.26 -23.87 50.09
N LYS A 904 -3.15 -23.83 51.43
CA LYS A 904 -2.06 -24.50 52.18
C LYS A 904 -2.09 -26.03 51.98
N GLU A 905 -3.28 -26.63 51.99
CA GLU A 905 -3.44 -28.06 51.78
C GLU A 905 -2.99 -28.49 50.37
N CYS A 906 -3.31 -27.69 49.35
CA CYS A 906 -2.73 -27.85 48.00
C CYS A 906 -1.21 -27.65 47.95
N GLN A 907 -0.63 -26.74 48.75
CA GLN A 907 0.83 -26.55 48.84
C GLN A 907 1.54 -27.76 49.47
N VAL A 908 0.97 -28.35 50.52
CA VAL A 908 1.55 -29.51 51.22
C VAL A 908 1.31 -30.82 50.45
N HIS A 909 0.19 -30.94 49.74
CA HIS A 909 -0.18 -32.12 48.96
C HIS A 909 -0.59 -31.80 47.51
N PRO A 910 0.35 -31.38 46.63
CA PRO A 910 0.01 -30.89 45.28
C PRO A 910 -0.56 -31.94 44.31
N GLN A 911 -0.31 -33.22 44.55
CA GLN A 911 -0.78 -34.34 43.72
C GLN A 911 -2.02 -35.05 44.27
N ALA A 912 -2.54 -34.65 45.44
CA ALA A 912 -3.78 -35.21 45.96
C ALA A 912 -4.98 -34.63 45.20
N ALA A 913 -5.84 -35.50 44.66
CA ALA A 913 -7.06 -35.04 43.98
C ALA A 913 -8.02 -34.33 44.95
N GLU A 914 -8.06 -34.77 46.21
CA GLU A 914 -8.92 -34.23 47.26
C GLU A 914 -8.59 -32.77 47.61
N SER A 915 -7.30 -32.44 47.78
CA SER A 915 -6.87 -31.04 48.03
C SER A 915 -7.18 -30.13 46.83
N GLN A 916 -6.94 -30.61 45.60
CA GLN A 916 -7.25 -29.87 44.38
C GLN A 916 -8.76 -29.67 44.15
N VAL A 917 -9.61 -30.55 44.67
CA VAL A 917 -11.06 -30.35 44.68
C VAL A 917 -11.42 -29.35 45.79
N ALA A 918 -10.91 -29.52 47.01
CA ALA A 918 -11.16 -28.60 48.13
C ALA A 918 -10.80 -27.13 47.80
N LEU A 919 -9.72 -26.88 47.05
CA LEU A 919 -9.36 -25.54 46.59
C LEU A 919 -10.31 -24.98 45.52
N ARG A 920 -10.85 -25.80 44.62
CA ARG A 920 -11.88 -25.37 43.66
C ARG A 920 -13.20 -25.07 44.37
N ASP A 921 -13.61 -25.96 45.27
CA ASP A 921 -14.77 -25.79 46.17
C ASP A 921 -14.68 -24.49 47.00
N ALA A 922 -13.50 -24.17 47.54
CA ALA A 922 -13.28 -22.95 48.30
C ALA A 922 -13.28 -21.69 47.41
N ALA A 923 -12.72 -21.78 46.19
CA ALA A 923 -12.77 -20.69 45.21
C ALA A 923 -14.21 -20.39 44.75
N GLU A 924 -15.02 -21.42 44.51
CA GLU A 924 -16.44 -21.29 44.16
C GLU A 924 -17.25 -20.70 45.31
N LYS A 925 -17.07 -21.21 46.54
CA LYS A 925 -17.75 -20.67 47.74
C LYS A 925 -17.37 -19.21 48.01
N LEU A 926 -16.11 -18.81 47.75
CA LEU A 926 -15.72 -17.41 47.81
C LEU A 926 -16.42 -16.57 46.73
N VAL A 927 -16.46 -17.04 45.48
CA VAL A 927 -17.18 -16.35 44.39
C VAL A 927 -18.65 -16.13 44.73
N THR A 928 -19.36 -17.16 45.21
CA THR A 928 -20.78 -17.07 45.59
C THR A 928 -20.99 -16.06 46.71
N VAL A 929 -20.28 -16.21 47.85
CA VAL A 929 -20.42 -15.31 49.01
C VAL A 929 -20.06 -13.87 48.66
N THR A 930 -19.05 -13.64 47.81
CA THR A 930 -18.65 -12.29 47.42
C THR A 930 -19.67 -11.66 46.45
N SER A 931 -20.29 -12.44 45.56
CA SER A 931 -21.36 -11.96 44.68
C SER A 931 -22.66 -11.68 45.44
N GLU A 932 -22.99 -12.47 46.47
CA GLU A 932 -24.09 -12.18 47.40
C GLU A 932 -23.82 -10.89 48.19
N ALA A 933 -22.62 -10.74 48.74
CA ALA A 933 -22.18 -9.56 49.49
C ALA A 933 -22.24 -8.26 48.67
N THR A 934 -21.83 -8.30 47.39
CA THR A 934 -21.83 -7.15 46.48
C THR A 934 -23.13 -6.98 45.67
N SER A 935 -24.13 -7.86 45.83
CA SER A 935 -25.26 -7.99 44.89
C SER A 935 -26.05 -6.68 44.64
N GLU A 936 -26.25 -5.86 45.67
CA GLU A 936 -26.95 -4.57 45.53
C GLU A 936 -26.11 -3.54 44.75
N GLU A 937 -24.80 -3.55 44.95
CA GLU A 937 -23.83 -2.71 44.24
C GLU A 937 -23.64 -3.16 42.79
N GLN A 938 -23.59 -4.48 42.56
CA GLN A 938 -23.64 -5.07 41.22
C GLN A 938 -24.93 -4.68 40.49
N SER A 939 -26.09 -4.71 41.16
CA SER A 939 -27.38 -4.31 40.59
C SER A 939 -27.43 -2.81 40.25
N LYS A 940 -26.89 -1.95 41.12
CA LYS A 940 -26.69 -0.52 40.83
C LYS A 940 -25.79 -0.33 39.61
N ARG A 941 -24.62 -1.00 39.55
CA ARG A 941 -23.66 -0.86 38.46
C ARG A 941 -24.19 -1.42 37.14
N THR A 942 -24.86 -2.57 37.12
CA THR A 942 -25.47 -3.09 35.88
C THR A 942 -26.58 -2.16 35.37
N MET A 943 -27.27 -1.45 36.26
CA MET A 943 -28.22 -0.41 35.85
C MET A 943 -27.53 0.86 35.32
N GLU A 944 -26.49 1.36 35.99
CA GLU A 944 -25.69 2.50 35.49
C GLU A 944 -25.05 2.19 34.12
N HIS A 945 -24.57 0.96 33.91
CA HIS A 945 -24.12 0.46 32.61
C HIS A 945 -25.25 0.33 31.58
N LEU A 946 -26.44 -0.17 31.96
CA LEU A 946 -27.60 -0.29 31.07
C LEU A 946 -28.11 1.08 30.63
N GLU A 947 -28.21 2.06 31.54
CA GLU A 947 -28.55 3.44 31.21
C GLU A 947 -27.53 4.05 30.24
N GLN A 948 -26.23 3.83 30.44
CA GLN A 948 -25.20 4.36 29.55
C GLN A 948 -25.21 3.68 28.18
N ALA A 949 -25.44 2.37 28.12
CA ALA A 949 -25.62 1.63 26.85
C ALA A 949 -26.89 2.09 26.11
N ALA A 950 -28.01 2.27 26.82
CA ALA A 950 -29.26 2.74 26.25
C ALA A 950 -29.16 4.19 25.74
N LYS A 951 -28.43 5.08 26.45
CA LYS A 951 -28.09 6.42 25.95
C LYS A 951 -27.26 6.36 24.67
N GLN A 952 -26.23 5.50 24.63
CA GLN A 952 -25.39 5.31 23.43
C GLN A 952 -26.20 4.76 22.24
N ALA A 953 -27.10 3.80 22.48
CA ALA A 953 -27.99 3.26 21.45
C ALA A 953 -28.97 4.32 20.92
N ALA A 954 -29.61 5.11 21.80
CA ALA A 954 -30.50 6.19 21.41
C ALA A 954 -29.78 7.27 20.56
N ALA A 955 -28.57 7.66 20.95
CA ALA A 955 -27.74 8.61 20.20
C ALA A 955 -27.29 8.06 18.84
N ALA A 956 -26.87 6.79 18.79
CA ALA A 956 -26.45 6.11 17.56
C ALA A 956 -27.63 5.92 16.58
N ALA A 957 -28.79 5.48 17.05
CA ALA A 957 -30.00 5.37 16.25
C ALA A 957 -30.41 6.74 15.65
N THR A 958 -30.39 7.80 16.48
CA THR A 958 -30.65 9.18 16.03
C THR A 958 -29.64 9.64 14.97
N GLN A 959 -28.36 9.29 15.13
CA GLN A 959 -27.31 9.59 14.14
C GLN A 959 -27.54 8.85 12.81
N THR A 960 -27.89 7.56 12.87
CA THR A 960 -28.19 6.75 11.67
C THR A 960 -29.41 7.30 10.93
N ILE A 961 -30.47 7.68 11.63
CA ILE A 961 -31.66 8.33 11.04
C ILE A 961 -31.29 9.66 10.38
N ALA A 962 -30.50 10.52 11.04
CA ALA A 962 -30.06 11.79 10.47
C ALA A 962 -29.18 11.60 9.21
N ALA A 963 -28.28 10.62 9.23
CA ALA A 963 -27.45 10.26 8.07
C ALA A 963 -28.28 9.67 6.92
N ALA A 964 -29.26 8.80 7.21
CA ALA A 964 -30.17 8.24 6.24
C ALA A 964 -31.04 9.32 5.57
N ASN A 965 -31.63 10.22 6.36
CA ASN A 965 -32.37 11.39 5.88
C ASN A 965 -31.51 12.29 4.99
N ALA A 966 -30.24 12.54 5.37
CA ALA A 966 -29.30 13.30 4.55
C ALA A 966 -28.92 12.58 3.24
N CYS A 967 -28.96 11.25 3.21
CA CYS A 967 -28.69 10.43 2.01
C CYS A 967 -29.85 10.38 1.02
N GLN A 968 -31.11 10.45 1.47
CA GLN A 968 -32.32 10.36 0.63
C GLN A 968 -32.27 11.16 -0.70
N PRO A 969 -31.90 12.46 -0.74
CA PRO A 969 -31.86 13.23 -1.99
C PRO A 969 -30.80 12.78 -3.01
N TYR A 970 -29.85 11.92 -2.61
CA TYR A 970 -28.82 11.35 -3.49
C TYR A 970 -29.15 9.93 -3.98
N ILE A 971 -30.17 9.27 -3.42
CA ILE A 971 -30.58 7.91 -3.78
C ILE A 971 -31.48 7.95 -5.02
N GLN A 972 -30.98 7.45 -6.15
CA GLN A 972 -31.74 7.41 -7.41
C GLN A 972 -32.81 6.30 -7.46
N SER A 973 -32.72 5.30 -6.59
CA SER A 973 -33.67 4.17 -6.56
C SER A 973 -34.82 4.44 -5.59
N LYS A 974 -36.01 4.73 -6.13
CA LYS A 974 -37.20 5.06 -5.34
C LYS A 974 -37.55 3.98 -4.31
N THR A 975 -37.39 2.69 -4.64
CA THR A 975 -37.67 1.59 -3.70
C THR A 975 -36.71 1.58 -2.52
N VAL A 976 -35.42 1.85 -2.73
CA VAL A 976 -34.43 1.96 -1.64
C VAL A 976 -34.74 3.16 -0.76
N THR A 977 -35.14 4.29 -1.33
CA THR A 977 -35.59 5.46 -0.56
C THR A 977 -36.85 5.16 0.26
N GLU A 978 -37.82 4.43 -0.30
CA GLU A 978 -39.06 4.05 0.39
C GLU A 978 -38.80 3.06 1.54
N THR A 979 -37.99 2.02 1.33
CA THR A 979 -37.57 1.10 2.39
C THR A 979 -36.79 1.81 3.50
N LEU A 980 -35.80 2.65 3.14
CA LEU A 980 -34.99 3.40 4.10
C LEU A 980 -35.85 4.37 4.95
N VAL A 981 -36.88 4.98 4.35
CA VAL A 981 -37.84 5.82 5.09
C VAL A 981 -38.62 4.98 6.11
N VAL A 982 -39.13 3.81 5.73
CA VAL A 982 -39.88 2.92 6.64
C VAL A 982 -39.01 2.48 7.82
N GLU A 983 -37.82 1.93 7.56
CA GLU A 983 -36.86 1.50 8.59
C GLU A 983 -36.48 2.65 9.53
N CYS A 984 -36.26 3.86 8.99
CA CYS A 984 -35.97 5.04 9.80
C CYS A 984 -37.18 5.48 10.64
N THR A 985 -38.42 5.39 10.13
CA THR A 985 -39.61 5.73 10.92
C THR A 985 -39.88 4.73 12.04
N GLU A 986 -39.78 3.42 11.78
CA GLU A 986 -39.94 2.38 12.80
C GLU A 986 -38.89 2.52 13.91
N THR A 987 -37.63 2.82 13.54
CA THR A 987 -36.56 3.11 14.49
C THR A 987 -36.84 4.39 15.28
N ALA A 988 -37.31 5.45 14.63
CA ALA A 988 -37.61 6.74 15.26
C ALA A 988 -38.75 6.66 16.29
N GLU A 989 -39.72 5.76 16.12
CA GLU A 989 -40.80 5.55 17.10
C GLU A 989 -40.30 4.89 18.40
N ARG A 990 -39.20 4.13 18.36
CA ARG A 990 -38.65 3.40 19.52
C ARG A 990 -37.71 4.24 20.39
N VAL A 991 -37.11 5.30 19.85
CA VAL A 991 -36.16 6.15 20.58
C VAL A 991 -36.80 6.95 21.72
N PRO A 992 -37.98 7.62 21.57
CA PRO A 992 -38.59 8.38 22.66
C PRO A 992 -38.99 7.57 23.91
N PRO A 993 -39.60 6.36 23.80
CA PRO A 993 -39.84 5.49 24.96
C PRO A 993 -38.56 5.11 25.69
N LEU A 994 -37.49 4.78 24.95
CA LEU A 994 -36.19 4.44 25.55
C LEU A 994 -35.62 5.61 26.37
N ILE A 995 -35.64 6.84 25.82
CA ILE A 995 -35.19 8.05 26.53
C ILE A 995 -36.07 8.34 27.76
N ALA A 996 -37.38 8.14 27.68
CA ALA A 996 -38.29 8.30 28.82
C ALA A 996 -37.95 7.32 29.96
N SER A 997 -37.74 6.03 29.65
CA SER A 997 -37.36 5.01 30.64
C SER A 997 -35.96 5.24 31.24
N ILE A 998 -35.02 5.78 30.45
CA ILE A 998 -33.71 6.24 30.95
C ILE A 998 -33.85 7.39 31.97
N ARG A 999 -34.81 8.30 31.77
CA ARG A 999 -35.08 9.42 32.67
C ARG A 999 -35.88 8.98 33.90
N GLU A 1000 -36.85 8.07 33.76
CA GLU A 1000 -37.57 7.44 34.88
C GLU A 1000 -36.58 6.76 35.85
N SER A 1001 -35.57 6.07 35.33
CA SER A 1001 -34.53 5.41 36.14
C SER A 1001 -33.66 6.42 36.93
N GLN A 1002 -33.28 7.54 36.30
CA GLN A 1002 -32.51 8.62 36.95
C GLN A 1002 -33.32 9.44 37.96
N ALA A 1003 -34.63 9.60 37.75
CA ALA A 1003 -35.51 10.33 38.65
C ALA A 1003 -35.99 9.48 39.84
N ALA A 1004 -36.02 8.15 39.70
CA ALA A 1004 -36.51 7.24 40.73
C ALA A 1004 -35.68 7.33 42.02
N GLN A 1005 -36.30 7.71 43.13
CA GLN A 1005 -35.63 7.82 44.43
C GLN A 1005 -35.88 6.57 45.29
N SER A 1006 -37.12 6.10 45.38
CA SER A 1006 -37.49 4.95 46.21
C SER A 1006 -37.15 3.59 45.55
N PRO A 1007 -37.01 2.50 46.34
CA PRO A 1007 -36.75 1.17 45.80
C PRO A 1007 -37.84 0.65 44.84
N ASN A 1008 -39.11 1.00 45.09
CA ASN A 1008 -40.25 0.55 44.27
C ASN A 1008 -40.34 1.29 42.93
N GLU A 1009 -39.99 2.59 42.90
CA GLU A 1009 -39.86 3.35 41.65
C GLU A 1009 -38.69 2.82 40.83
N LYS A 1010 -37.54 2.57 41.47
CA LYS A 1010 -36.36 1.97 40.82
C LYS A 1010 -36.72 0.63 40.18
N PHE A 1011 -37.30 -0.31 40.92
CA PHE A 1011 -37.69 -1.60 40.36
C PHE A 1011 -38.64 -1.50 39.14
N ARG A 1012 -39.55 -0.50 39.13
CA ARG A 1012 -40.42 -0.24 37.98
C ARG A 1012 -39.66 0.35 36.79
N ALA A 1013 -38.87 1.39 37.01
CA ALA A 1013 -38.08 2.05 35.97
C ALA A 1013 -37.06 1.10 35.34
N GLN A 1014 -36.44 0.24 36.15
CA GLN A 1014 -35.57 -0.86 35.69
C GLN A 1014 -36.33 -1.83 34.77
N GLY A 1015 -37.56 -2.21 35.13
CA GLY A 1015 -38.43 -3.04 34.30
C GLY A 1015 -38.83 -2.37 32.98
N SER A 1016 -39.17 -1.07 33.01
CA SER A 1016 -39.43 -0.26 31.80
C SER A 1016 -38.19 -0.22 30.89
N LEU A 1017 -37.02 0.13 31.44
CA LEU A 1017 -35.78 0.28 30.70
C LEU A 1017 -35.31 -1.04 30.06
N ILE A 1018 -35.41 -2.17 30.76
CA ILE A 1018 -35.07 -3.49 30.21
C ILE A 1018 -36.03 -3.86 29.06
N ARG A 1019 -37.34 -3.65 29.23
CA ARG A 1019 -38.34 -3.90 28.18
C ARG A 1019 -38.09 -3.04 26.94
N ASP A 1020 -37.84 -1.75 27.12
CA ASP A 1020 -37.73 -0.83 25.99
C ASP A 1020 -36.39 -1.01 25.26
N THR A 1021 -35.30 -1.28 26.00
CA THR A 1021 -33.99 -1.64 25.41
C THR A 1021 -34.07 -2.96 24.63
N THR A 1022 -34.79 -3.97 25.14
CA THR A 1022 -34.96 -5.24 24.42
C THR A 1022 -35.84 -5.10 23.18
N GLN A 1023 -36.85 -4.24 23.20
CA GLN A 1023 -37.63 -3.92 22.00
C GLN A 1023 -36.80 -3.19 20.92
N THR A 1024 -35.87 -2.30 21.30
CA THR A 1024 -34.93 -1.69 20.33
C THR A 1024 -33.88 -2.66 19.78
N ALA A 1025 -33.55 -3.72 20.52
CA ALA A 1025 -32.56 -4.73 20.08
C ALA A 1025 -33.17 -5.84 19.22
N GLN A 1026 -34.46 -6.18 19.42
CA GLN A 1026 -35.13 -7.23 18.64
C GLN A 1026 -35.23 -6.89 17.16
N THR A 1027 -35.39 -5.61 16.81
CA THR A 1027 -35.42 -5.14 15.41
C THR A 1027 -34.09 -5.32 14.68
N GLU A 1028 -32.94 -5.34 15.37
CA GLU A 1028 -31.65 -5.68 14.73
C GLU A 1028 -31.62 -7.16 14.31
N ALA A 1029 -32.16 -8.05 15.16
CA ALA A 1029 -32.12 -9.51 14.95
C ALA A 1029 -33.08 -10.03 13.85
N GLU A 1030 -34.07 -9.23 13.45
CA GLU A 1030 -34.94 -9.53 12.30
C GLU A 1030 -34.46 -8.87 11.00
N SER A 1031 -33.34 -8.13 11.05
CA SER A 1031 -32.74 -7.40 9.91
C SER A 1031 -31.45 -8.03 9.34
N MET A 1032 -30.97 -9.15 9.91
CA MET A 1032 -29.75 -9.88 9.51
C MET A 1032 -30.04 -11.24 8.88
#